data_AF-A0A936FDA2-F1
#
_entry.id   AF-A0A936FDA2-F1
#
_cell.length_a   1.000
_cell.length_b   1.000
_cell.length_c   1.000
_cell.angle_alpha   90.00
_cell.angle_beta   90.00
_cell.angle_gamma   90.00
#
_symmetry.space_group_name_H-M   'P 1'
#
loop_
_entity.id
_entity.type
_entity.pdbx_description
1 polymer ?
#
loop_
_entity_poly.entity_id
_entity_poly.type
_entity_poly.pdbx_seq_one_letter_code
_entity_poly.pdbx_strand_id
1 'polypeptide(L)'
;MRIVIDMQGAQTASRFRGIGRYTMAFAQAVIRNRGEHEVVLALNGLFPDTIESIRAAFEGLLPQESIRVWHAPGPVSEVNVNNCGRHDIAKLLRSRFFTSLQPDIIHIPSLFEGYVDDAVTSVGGFDRKTLVSVTMHDLIPLLNPAQYLAPSPGYKKYYLHQVDSLKEVNIFLAVSESSRRELVDSLRFDSDSIINASEGVDSDFRVIAGGDAFSSLRVKFELNLPFVLYTGGTDERKNLPRLIEAWSFLPSVLRQQHQLVFAGKMPQNAVGQLTGLASRHGLRGDELRFTGYVDDEELIQLYNLCELFVFPSWHEGFGLPALEAMACGAPVIGANTSSLPEVIGLESALFDPFDVMQMRDKIVQALTDDAFRASLRSHGKEQCKRFSWDSTAQRAIQAWEGAVAAAGTEVTAGAMARRRPRLIEAIAPALGSASPEQLALLAVHIARNERAGIERQLLVDISELCQCDAATGAQRVVRSYLRQLLQYPPAGFRVEPVYATRSGGYRYARLFVSRFLGYEEDGEEDRPIQWQRGDIFFGLDMQHHVQLTHAKTYRQLRQDGVVVKFLVYDLLPIQLADSFKDDKAKALYEQWLRMIVAQDAAICISSATTEALTQWMSANAETVAPGFGIDRLQLYQSDSDPPSNTMRWLSWRQSCEQLKTKLVDRHYRRRQLLVDISELVQRDVNTGIQRVVRSVLLEWLRRPPQHYRVEPVYARVNGPYRYARQFIQRFLNLSDHGDAEDALVEYSPGDRFFGLDLQPQVALAHAATYRAMRAGGVHVSFLVHDLLPMRTPQYFGPGAGEDFERWLNVVAESDGAICVSRTVAEDLGLWMFDTRPDRAVRFKIDWSHNGADIANSGSSSGLPPGASEVLDWLRQRVSFLMVGTLEPRKGHQQVLDAFELLWDSGIDVNLVVVGKVGWMSEKLMARMRNHPERDKRFFWLNGVSDEYLELAYSACNCLIAASYGEGFGLPLIESAQHRLPVMARDIPVFREVAGPHAYYFSATEPEQLAQAVRDWLNLYQREQHPTSEKMPWLTWQQSAQVLLQKIMGVN
;
A
#
# COMPACT_ATOMS: atom_id res chain seq x y z
N MET A 1 0.88 -29.35 16.36
CA MET A 1 -0.12 -29.38 15.28
C MET A 1 0.16 -28.28 14.27
N ARG A 2 -0.34 -28.42 13.04
CA ARG A 2 -0.35 -27.40 12.00
C ARG A 2 -1.72 -26.70 11.96
N ILE A 3 -1.73 -25.42 12.29
CA ILE A 3 -2.90 -24.55 12.36
C ILE A 3 -2.93 -23.68 11.12
N VAL A 4 -3.98 -23.81 10.29
CA VAL A 4 -4.20 -22.90 9.16
C VAL A 4 -5.30 -21.90 9.52
N ILE A 5 -5.01 -20.60 9.47
CA ILE A 5 -6.01 -19.55 9.73
C ILE A 5 -6.40 -18.90 8.39
N ASP A 6 -7.70 -18.89 8.08
CA ASP A 6 -8.25 -18.17 6.94
C ASP A 6 -8.32 -16.67 7.25
N MET A 7 -7.54 -15.86 6.54
CA MET A 7 -7.42 -14.42 6.81
C MET A 7 -8.41 -13.57 6.00
N GLN A 8 -9.37 -14.16 5.29
CA GLN A 8 -10.29 -13.40 4.44
C GLN A 8 -11.06 -12.31 5.19
N GLY A 9 -11.39 -12.50 6.47
CA GLY A 9 -12.01 -11.45 7.31
C GLY A 9 -11.17 -10.17 7.45
N ALA A 10 -9.84 -10.26 7.31
CA ALA A 10 -8.91 -9.13 7.27
C ALA A 10 -8.70 -8.57 5.85
N GLN A 11 -9.22 -9.23 4.81
CA GLN A 11 -9.08 -8.82 3.41
C GLN A 11 -10.34 -8.15 2.85
N THR A 12 -11.53 -8.54 3.32
CA THR A 12 -12.82 -8.00 2.87
C THR A 12 -13.08 -6.59 3.40
N ALA A 13 -14.26 -6.03 3.11
CA ALA A 13 -14.72 -4.78 3.71
C ALA A 13 -14.78 -4.84 5.25
N SER A 14 -14.76 -6.04 5.84
CA SER A 14 -14.65 -6.26 7.29
C SER A 14 -13.35 -5.73 7.89
N ARG A 15 -12.28 -5.51 7.10
CA ARG A 15 -11.01 -4.90 7.55
C ARG A 15 -11.13 -3.50 8.17
N PHE A 16 -12.25 -2.81 7.91
CA PHE A 16 -12.57 -1.49 8.48
C PHE A 16 -13.62 -1.57 9.60
N ARG A 17 -13.92 -2.77 10.10
CA ARG A 17 -14.96 -3.07 11.09
C ARG A 17 -14.41 -4.07 12.12
N GLY A 18 -15.20 -4.39 13.14
CA GLY A 18 -14.80 -5.26 14.26
C GLY A 18 -14.23 -6.62 13.81
N ILE A 19 -14.85 -7.29 12.84
CA ILE A 19 -14.42 -8.61 12.35
C ILE A 19 -12.98 -8.60 11.79
N GLY A 20 -12.61 -7.55 11.05
CA GLY A 20 -11.26 -7.44 10.49
C GLY A 20 -10.20 -7.21 11.56
N ARG A 21 -10.50 -6.33 12.53
CA ARG A 21 -9.64 -6.13 13.72
C ARG A 21 -9.49 -7.41 14.52
N TYR A 22 -10.60 -8.10 14.79
CA TYR A 22 -10.61 -9.43 15.42
C TYR A 22 -9.70 -10.40 14.66
N THR A 23 -9.88 -10.55 13.35
CA THR A 23 -9.12 -11.51 12.54
C THR A 23 -7.62 -11.26 12.64
N MET A 24 -7.18 -10.01 12.55
CA MET A 24 -5.78 -9.62 12.68
C MET A 24 -5.23 -9.87 14.08
N ALA A 25 -5.91 -9.33 15.10
CA ALA A 25 -5.44 -9.39 16.48
C ALA A 25 -5.44 -10.83 17.04
N PHE A 26 -6.47 -11.61 16.72
CA PHE A 26 -6.55 -13.04 17.04
C PHE A 26 -5.42 -13.82 16.39
N ALA A 27 -5.18 -13.66 15.09
CA ALA A 27 -4.10 -14.36 14.40
C ALA A 27 -2.72 -14.01 14.98
N GLN A 28 -2.46 -12.72 15.27
CA GLN A 28 -1.23 -12.29 15.93
C GLN A 28 -1.07 -12.91 17.32
N ALA A 29 -2.15 -12.98 18.10
CA ALA A 29 -2.13 -13.59 19.42
C ALA A 29 -1.92 -15.10 19.38
N VAL A 30 -2.55 -15.81 18.45
CA VAL A 30 -2.28 -17.25 18.22
C VAL A 30 -0.81 -17.45 17.88
N ILE A 31 -0.24 -16.61 17.01
CA ILE A 31 1.18 -16.68 16.63
C ILE A 31 2.09 -16.41 17.82
N ARG A 32 1.77 -15.46 18.71
CA ARG A 32 2.54 -15.20 19.94
C ARG A 32 2.48 -16.37 20.93
N ASN A 33 1.34 -17.06 21.00
CA ASN A 33 1.08 -18.15 21.96
C ASN A 33 1.24 -19.56 21.35
N ARG A 34 1.75 -19.69 20.12
CA ARG A 34 1.75 -20.96 19.35
C ARG A 34 2.62 -22.07 19.92
N GLY A 35 3.58 -21.77 20.80
CA GLY A 35 4.58 -22.74 21.27
C GLY A 35 5.30 -23.43 20.10
N GLU A 36 5.29 -24.77 20.10
CA GLU A 36 5.87 -25.63 19.05
C GLU A 36 4.94 -25.83 17.84
N HIS A 37 3.75 -25.23 17.82
CA HIS A 37 2.82 -25.37 16.70
C HIS A 37 3.27 -24.61 15.46
N GLU A 38 3.03 -25.21 14.30
CA GLU A 38 3.19 -24.53 13.03
C GLU A 38 1.91 -23.75 12.71
N VAL A 39 2.05 -22.45 12.46
CA VAL A 39 0.92 -21.60 12.07
C VAL A 39 1.11 -21.14 10.63
N VAL A 40 0.08 -21.31 9.81
CA VAL A 40 0.04 -20.87 8.42
C VAL A 40 -1.15 -19.93 8.24
N LEU A 41 -0.90 -18.74 7.69
CA LEU A 41 -1.95 -17.79 7.34
C LEU A 41 -2.30 -17.97 5.86
N ALA A 42 -3.58 -18.21 5.56
CA ALA A 42 -4.06 -18.37 4.20
C ALA A 42 -4.79 -17.10 3.75
N LEU A 43 -4.28 -16.46 2.69
CA LEU A 43 -4.84 -15.26 2.07
C LEU A 43 -5.51 -15.61 0.73
N ASN A 44 -6.58 -14.91 0.40
CA ASN A 44 -7.24 -14.97 -0.90
C ASN A 44 -6.61 -13.97 -1.88
N GLY A 45 -6.13 -14.49 -3.01
CA GLY A 45 -5.48 -13.75 -4.10
C GLY A 45 -6.41 -12.89 -4.96
N LEU A 46 -7.72 -12.96 -4.72
CA LEU A 46 -8.70 -12.01 -5.27
C LEU A 46 -8.68 -10.64 -4.57
N PHE A 47 -7.93 -10.50 -3.46
CA PHE A 47 -7.71 -9.24 -2.74
C PHE A 47 -6.22 -8.80 -2.76
N PRO A 48 -5.62 -8.54 -3.94
CA PRO A 48 -4.18 -8.30 -4.06
C PRO A 48 -3.65 -7.16 -3.17
N ASP A 49 -4.40 -6.06 -3.04
CA ASP A 49 -3.99 -4.89 -2.25
C ASP A 49 -3.78 -5.17 -0.76
N THR A 50 -4.44 -6.21 -0.25
CA THR A 50 -4.40 -6.55 1.18
C THR A 50 -3.16 -7.35 1.54
N ILE A 51 -2.61 -8.11 0.58
CA ILE A 51 -1.63 -9.17 0.84
C ILE A 51 -0.38 -8.62 1.49
N GLU A 52 0.21 -7.57 0.93
CA GLU A 52 1.47 -7.02 1.45
C GLU A 52 1.28 -6.25 2.76
N SER A 53 0.13 -5.60 2.97
CA SER A 53 -0.19 -4.95 4.25
C SER A 53 -0.30 -5.98 5.39
N ILE A 54 -0.96 -7.12 5.11
CA ILE A 54 -1.07 -8.23 6.06
C ILE A 54 0.31 -8.83 6.30
N ARG A 55 1.09 -9.10 5.25
CA ARG A 55 2.47 -9.59 5.38
C ARG A 55 3.34 -8.70 6.26
N ALA A 56 3.26 -7.38 6.09
CA ALA A 56 3.98 -6.41 6.89
C ALA A 56 3.54 -6.46 8.37
N ALA A 57 2.23 -6.59 8.63
CA ALA A 57 1.70 -6.71 10.00
C ALA A 57 2.14 -7.98 10.75
N PHE A 58 2.71 -8.97 10.04
CA PHE A 58 3.28 -10.19 10.60
C PHE A 58 4.81 -10.27 10.48
N GLU A 59 5.46 -9.22 9.97
CA GLU A 59 6.92 -9.15 9.91
C GLU A 59 7.53 -9.23 11.33
N GLY A 60 8.56 -10.07 11.49
CA GLY A 60 9.15 -10.37 12.79
C GLY A 60 8.34 -11.32 13.69
N LEU A 61 7.05 -11.52 13.44
CA LEU A 61 6.18 -12.44 14.22
C LEU A 61 6.07 -13.83 13.60
N LEU A 62 5.95 -13.89 12.27
CA LEU A 62 5.78 -15.10 11.50
C LEU A 62 6.70 -15.08 10.26
N PRO A 63 7.37 -16.20 9.91
CA PRO A 63 8.09 -16.28 8.65
C PRO A 63 7.17 -15.97 7.46
N GLN A 64 7.64 -15.13 6.53
CA GLN A 64 6.82 -14.65 5.41
C GLN A 64 6.34 -15.79 4.51
N GLU A 65 7.10 -16.89 4.43
CA GLU A 65 6.70 -18.10 3.72
C GLU A 65 5.54 -18.86 4.38
N SER A 66 5.26 -18.64 5.66
CA SER A 66 4.10 -19.21 6.35
C SER A 66 2.81 -18.43 6.06
N ILE A 67 2.90 -17.33 5.29
CA ILE A 67 1.75 -16.60 4.78
C ILE A 67 1.57 -17.01 3.31
N ARG A 68 0.53 -17.80 3.04
CA ARG A 68 0.27 -18.46 1.75
C ARG A 68 -0.92 -17.80 1.07
N VAL A 69 -0.85 -17.67 -0.26
CA VAL A 69 -1.92 -17.05 -1.06
C VAL A 69 -2.51 -18.11 -1.98
N TRP A 70 -3.84 -18.27 -1.95
CA TRP A 70 -4.56 -19.08 -2.91
C TRP A 70 -5.20 -18.20 -3.98
N HIS A 71 -5.40 -18.72 -5.18
CA HIS A 71 -5.90 -17.97 -6.33
C HIS A 71 -7.09 -18.65 -6.99
N ALA A 72 -7.98 -17.86 -7.56
CA ALA A 72 -9.12 -18.32 -8.37
C ALA A 72 -9.48 -17.27 -9.43
N PRO A 73 -10.21 -17.65 -10.50
CA PRO A 73 -10.72 -16.71 -11.48
C PRO A 73 -11.90 -15.90 -10.90
N GLY A 74 -11.74 -14.58 -10.77
CA GLY A 74 -12.77 -13.65 -10.30
C GLY A 74 -13.58 -12.99 -11.44
N PRO A 75 -14.62 -12.20 -11.10
CA PRO A 75 -15.20 -12.02 -9.77
C PRO A 75 -16.04 -13.24 -9.33
N VAL A 76 -16.24 -13.40 -8.02
CA VAL A 76 -16.91 -14.54 -7.38
C VAL A 76 -17.98 -14.17 -6.35
N SER A 77 -18.24 -12.88 -6.10
CA SER A 77 -19.29 -12.43 -5.17
C SER A 77 -20.64 -13.09 -5.42
N GLU A 78 -21.30 -13.62 -4.38
CA GLU A 78 -22.55 -14.39 -4.51
C GLU A 78 -23.78 -13.53 -4.86
N VAL A 79 -23.75 -12.22 -4.61
CA VAL A 79 -24.85 -11.29 -4.98
C VAL A 79 -25.12 -11.28 -6.49
N ASN A 80 -24.10 -11.58 -7.31
CA ASN A 80 -24.23 -11.67 -8.75
C ASN A 80 -24.39 -13.13 -9.19
N VAL A 81 -25.60 -13.48 -9.64
CA VAL A 81 -25.95 -14.85 -10.06
C VAL A 81 -25.08 -15.36 -11.21
N ASN A 82 -24.54 -14.47 -12.06
CA ASN A 82 -23.64 -14.84 -13.15
C ASN A 82 -22.28 -15.38 -12.67
N ASN A 83 -21.96 -15.23 -11.38
CA ASN A 83 -20.73 -15.74 -10.79
C ASN A 83 -20.85 -17.18 -10.30
N CYS A 84 -22.04 -17.81 -10.30
CA CYS A 84 -22.26 -19.10 -9.65
C CYS A 84 -21.21 -20.18 -9.99
N GLY A 85 -20.95 -20.41 -11.29
CA GLY A 85 -19.93 -21.37 -11.71
C GLY A 85 -18.51 -21.00 -11.28
N ARG A 86 -18.13 -19.72 -11.37
CA ARG A 86 -16.81 -19.24 -10.89
C ARG A 86 -16.67 -19.37 -9.37
N HIS A 87 -17.74 -19.09 -8.65
CA HIS A 87 -17.81 -19.18 -7.20
C HIS A 87 -17.64 -20.64 -6.73
N ASP A 88 -18.33 -21.59 -7.36
CA ASP A 88 -18.18 -23.02 -7.08
C ASP A 88 -16.77 -23.53 -7.38
N ILE A 89 -16.19 -23.09 -8.50
CA ILE A 89 -14.79 -23.37 -8.84
C ILE A 89 -13.84 -22.80 -7.77
N ALA A 90 -14.05 -21.56 -7.33
CA ALA A 90 -13.24 -20.93 -6.30
C ALA A 90 -13.37 -21.66 -4.95
N LYS A 91 -14.56 -22.12 -4.57
CA LYS A 91 -14.79 -22.97 -3.37
C LYS A 91 -13.96 -24.24 -3.43
N LEU A 92 -13.93 -24.93 -4.57
CA LEU A 92 -13.14 -26.15 -4.78
C LEU A 92 -11.63 -25.88 -4.78
N LEU A 93 -11.18 -24.81 -5.44
CA LEU A 93 -9.77 -24.39 -5.48
C LEU A 93 -9.25 -24.04 -4.09
N ARG A 94 -10.02 -23.26 -3.32
CA ARG A 94 -9.73 -22.94 -1.92
C ARG A 94 -9.64 -24.22 -1.10
N SER A 95 -10.66 -25.07 -1.14
CA SER A 95 -10.68 -26.32 -0.36
C SER A 95 -9.48 -27.23 -0.67
N ARG A 96 -9.11 -27.32 -1.95
CA ARG A 96 -7.94 -28.10 -2.39
C ARG A 96 -6.62 -27.48 -1.91
N PHE A 97 -6.48 -26.15 -1.99
CA PHE A 97 -5.31 -25.44 -1.46
C PHE A 97 -5.17 -25.63 0.05
N PHE A 98 -6.24 -25.46 0.83
CA PHE A 98 -6.17 -25.67 2.28
C PHE A 98 -5.79 -27.11 2.62
N THR A 99 -6.32 -28.08 1.86
CA THR A 99 -5.95 -29.49 2.01
C THR A 99 -4.47 -29.75 1.67
N SER A 100 -3.91 -29.07 0.66
CA SER A 100 -2.49 -29.25 0.28
C SER A 100 -1.52 -28.73 1.33
N LEU A 101 -1.96 -27.82 2.21
CA LEU A 101 -1.20 -27.38 3.38
C LEU A 101 -1.12 -28.45 4.49
N GLN A 102 -1.83 -29.58 4.36
CA GLN A 102 -1.87 -30.66 5.37
C GLN A 102 -2.17 -30.18 6.81
N PRO A 103 -3.22 -29.37 7.03
CA PRO A 103 -3.59 -28.90 8.35
C PRO A 103 -4.10 -30.03 9.25
N ASP A 104 -3.75 -29.95 10.54
CA ASP A 104 -4.49 -30.67 11.58
C ASP A 104 -5.82 -29.96 11.85
N ILE A 105 -5.81 -28.63 11.81
CA ILE A 105 -6.99 -27.80 11.97
C ILE A 105 -6.98 -26.56 11.07
N ILE A 106 -8.14 -26.23 10.51
CA ILE A 106 -8.40 -24.96 9.81
C ILE A 106 -9.29 -24.10 10.71
N HIS A 107 -8.89 -22.86 10.99
CA HIS A 107 -9.72 -21.90 11.68
C HIS A 107 -10.25 -20.84 10.71
N ILE A 108 -11.56 -20.58 10.74
CA ILE A 108 -12.28 -19.59 9.95
C ILE A 108 -12.81 -18.49 10.90
N PRO A 109 -12.14 -17.32 10.98
CA PRO A 109 -12.55 -16.20 11.84
C PRO A 109 -13.87 -15.54 11.43
N SER A 110 -14.26 -15.62 10.16
CA SER A 110 -15.50 -15.04 9.64
C SER A 110 -16.09 -15.92 8.53
N LEU A 111 -17.15 -16.67 8.86
CA LEU A 111 -17.80 -17.58 7.90
C LEU A 111 -18.75 -16.85 6.94
N PHE A 112 -19.34 -15.74 7.36
CA PHE A 112 -20.43 -15.03 6.64
C PHE A 112 -19.93 -13.94 5.67
N GLU A 113 -18.71 -14.08 5.16
CA GLU A 113 -18.12 -13.23 4.10
C GLU A 113 -18.49 -13.75 2.69
N GLY A 114 -18.38 -12.92 1.65
CA GLY A 114 -18.52 -13.36 0.24
C GLY A 114 -19.85 -13.06 -0.44
N TYR A 115 -20.83 -12.48 0.25
CA TYR A 115 -22.09 -12.10 -0.40
C TYR A 115 -21.88 -10.93 -1.38
N VAL A 116 -21.26 -9.84 -0.93
CA VAL A 116 -21.04 -8.61 -1.73
C VAL A 116 -19.62 -8.43 -2.24
N ASP A 117 -18.69 -9.30 -1.82
CA ASP A 117 -17.27 -9.25 -2.17
C ASP A 117 -16.78 -10.63 -2.64
N ASP A 118 -15.52 -10.70 -3.05
CA ASP A 118 -14.91 -11.89 -3.64
C ASP A 118 -14.35 -12.89 -2.61
N ALA A 119 -14.78 -12.79 -1.35
CA ALA A 119 -14.44 -13.82 -0.37
C ALA A 119 -15.21 -15.11 -0.66
N VAL A 120 -14.56 -16.22 -0.34
CA VAL A 120 -15.13 -17.55 -0.54
C VAL A 120 -14.86 -18.35 0.72
N THR A 121 -15.92 -18.73 1.43
CA THR A 121 -15.82 -19.52 2.64
C THR A 121 -16.50 -20.88 2.45
N SER A 122 -15.95 -21.90 3.09
CA SER A 122 -16.52 -23.25 3.19
C SER A 122 -15.96 -23.94 4.42
N VAL A 123 -16.81 -24.69 5.11
CA VAL A 123 -16.45 -25.49 6.29
C VAL A 123 -15.97 -26.89 5.87
N GLY A 124 -16.47 -27.44 4.77
CA GLY A 124 -15.98 -28.70 4.22
C GLY A 124 -14.58 -28.60 3.58
N GLY A 125 -13.69 -29.53 3.95
CA GLY A 125 -12.42 -29.75 3.26
C GLY A 125 -12.58 -30.58 1.98
N PHE A 126 -11.54 -30.60 1.14
CA PHE A 126 -11.45 -31.59 0.05
C PHE A 126 -11.19 -33.01 0.61
N ASP A 127 -10.91 -33.11 1.91
CA ASP A 127 -10.88 -34.35 2.69
C ASP A 127 -11.82 -34.28 3.91
N ARG A 128 -11.99 -35.43 4.58
CA ARG A 128 -12.84 -35.58 5.77
C ARG A 128 -12.04 -35.72 7.08
N LYS A 129 -10.72 -35.50 7.04
CA LYS A 129 -9.82 -35.71 8.18
C LYS A 129 -9.52 -34.39 8.89
N THR A 130 -9.36 -33.31 8.14
CA THR A 130 -9.04 -32.00 8.73
C THR A 130 -10.19 -31.47 9.55
N LEU A 131 -9.90 -31.10 10.80
CA LEU A 131 -10.87 -30.43 11.67
C LEU A 131 -11.05 -28.98 11.24
N VAL A 132 -12.27 -28.47 11.32
CA VAL A 132 -12.58 -27.07 11.04
C VAL A 132 -13.19 -26.41 12.26
N SER A 133 -12.58 -25.28 12.64
CA SER A 133 -13.05 -24.41 13.70
C SER A 133 -13.56 -23.09 13.12
N VAL A 134 -14.67 -22.58 13.65
CA VAL A 134 -15.27 -21.31 13.22
C VAL A 134 -15.42 -20.38 14.42
N THR A 135 -15.03 -19.12 14.27
CA THR A 135 -15.42 -18.07 15.23
C THR A 135 -16.88 -17.69 14.98
N MET A 136 -17.70 -17.75 16.04
CA MET A 136 -19.09 -17.34 16.01
C MET A 136 -19.27 -16.00 16.71
N HIS A 137 -19.47 -14.97 15.89
CA HIS A 137 -19.70 -13.59 16.35
C HIS A 137 -21.12 -13.43 16.89
N ASP A 138 -22.13 -13.77 16.08
CA ASP A 138 -23.55 -13.72 16.46
C ASP A 138 -24.44 -14.49 15.47
N LEU A 139 -25.71 -14.69 15.83
CA LEU A 139 -26.79 -15.15 14.95
C LEU A 139 -27.89 -14.08 14.78
N ILE A 140 -27.53 -12.79 14.85
CA ILE A 140 -28.50 -11.67 14.81
C ILE A 140 -29.45 -11.76 13.60
N PRO A 141 -28.98 -12.00 12.36
CA PRO A 141 -29.89 -12.11 11.22
C PRO A 141 -30.86 -13.29 11.32
N LEU A 142 -30.43 -14.42 11.90
CA LEU A 142 -31.28 -15.60 12.10
C LEU A 142 -32.38 -15.34 13.13
N LEU A 143 -32.02 -14.65 14.22
CA LEU A 143 -32.92 -14.34 15.33
C LEU A 143 -33.89 -13.20 15.01
N ASN A 144 -33.52 -12.31 14.07
CA ASN A 144 -34.32 -11.17 13.65
C ASN A 144 -34.60 -11.20 12.11
N PRO A 145 -35.24 -12.28 11.60
CA PRO A 145 -35.30 -12.53 10.16
C PRO A 145 -36.16 -11.52 9.40
N ALA A 146 -37.18 -10.93 10.05
CA ALA A 146 -38.02 -9.90 9.44
C ALA A 146 -37.21 -8.65 9.06
N GLN A 147 -36.17 -8.34 9.82
CA GLN A 147 -35.37 -7.15 9.64
C GLN A 147 -34.17 -7.38 8.72
N TYR A 148 -33.45 -8.49 8.91
CA TYR A 148 -32.16 -8.71 8.23
C TYR A 148 -32.24 -9.66 7.04
N LEU A 149 -33.26 -10.53 6.98
CA LEU A 149 -33.37 -11.54 5.92
C LEU A 149 -34.55 -11.27 4.96
N ALA A 150 -35.69 -10.77 5.46
CA ALA A 150 -36.87 -10.51 4.63
C ALA A 150 -36.64 -9.44 3.53
N PRO A 151 -35.87 -8.35 3.75
CA PRO A 151 -35.66 -7.33 2.73
C PRO A 151 -34.86 -7.81 1.50
N SER A 152 -34.08 -8.90 1.61
CA SER A 152 -33.25 -9.41 0.53
C SER A 152 -33.35 -10.94 0.42
N PRO A 153 -34.21 -11.46 -0.48
CA PRO A 153 -34.34 -12.90 -0.70
C PRO A 153 -33.03 -13.60 -1.10
N GLY A 154 -32.17 -12.91 -1.87
CA GLY A 154 -30.86 -13.40 -2.26
C GLY A 154 -29.93 -13.55 -1.06
N TYR A 155 -29.84 -12.53 -0.21
CA TYR A 155 -29.04 -12.58 1.02
C TYR A 155 -29.58 -13.63 1.99
N LYS A 156 -30.90 -13.76 2.13
CA LYS A 156 -31.54 -14.80 2.93
C LYS A 156 -31.11 -16.19 2.50
N LYS A 157 -31.12 -16.47 1.20
CA LYS A 157 -30.69 -17.78 0.65
C LYS A 157 -29.22 -18.05 0.99
N TYR A 158 -28.35 -17.07 0.74
CA TYR A 158 -26.92 -17.14 1.08
C TYR A 158 -26.72 -17.40 2.58
N TYR A 159 -27.32 -16.59 3.45
CA TYR A 159 -27.13 -16.65 4.89
C TYR A 159 -27.60 -18.00 5.45
N LEU A 160 -28.78 -18.49 5.03
CA LEU A 160 -29.29 -19.80 5.46
C LEU A 160 -28.41 -20.96 4.96
N HIS A 161 -27.80 -20.84 3.78
CA HIS A 161 -26.82 -21.81 3.30
C HIS A 161 -25.56 -21.83 4.19
N GLN A 162 -25.06 -20.66 4.60
CA GLN A 162 -23.94 -20.57 5.55
C GLN A 162 -24.30 -21.14 6.92
N VAL A 163 -25.52 -20.88 7.43
CA VAL A 163 -26.03 -21.49 8.67
C VAL A 163 -26.09 -23.01 8.55
N ASP A 164 -26.54 -23.55 7.41
CA ASP A 164 -26.57 -25.01 7.18
C ASP A 164 -25.15 -25.61 7.21
N SER A 165 -24.16 -24.90 6.67
CA SER A 165 -22.75 -25.33 6.69
C SER A 165 -22.14 -25.38 8.10
N LEU A 166 -22.75 -24.72 9.10
CA LEU A 166 -22.31 -24.84 10.50
C LEU A 166 -22.42 -26.28 11.02
N LYS A 167 -23.28 -27.12 10.43
CA LYS A 167 -23.41 -28.55 10.78
C LYS A 167 -22.14 -29.35 10.54
N GLU A 168 -21.25 -28.86 9.68
CA GLU A 168 -19.97 -29.51 9.36
C GLU A 168 -18.82 -29.03 10.27
N VAL A 169 -19.06 -28.03 11.13
CA VAL A 169 -18.03 -27.46 12.02
C VAL A 169 -17.74 -28.43 13.16
N ASN A 170 -16.46 -28.62 13.48
CA ASN A 170 -16.04 -29.48 14.57
C ASN A 170 -15.96 -28.73 15.91
N ILE A 171 -15.55 -27.46 15.88
CA ILE A 171 -15.34 -26.64 17.09
C ILE A 171 -15.74 -25.20 16.83
N PHE A 172 -16.59 -24.65 17.68
CA PHE A 172 -16.96 -23.24 17.66
C PHE A 172 -16.15 -22.46 18.70
N LEU A 173 -15.64 -21.30 18.30
CA LEU A 173 -15.13 -20.28 19.21
C LEU A 173 -16.17 -19.17 19.30
N ALA A 174 -16.99 -19.20 20.34
CA ALA A 174 -17.95 -18.14 20.62
C ALA A 174 -17.23 -16.93 21.22
N VAL A 175 -17.55 -15.74 20.71
CA VAL A 175 -16.97 -14.48 21.20
C VAL A 175 -17.52 -14.03 22.56
N SER A 176 -18.62 -14.63 23.05
CA SER A 176 -19.21 -14.37 24.36
C SER A 176 -20.03 -15.57 24.84
N GLU A 177 -20.45 -15.57 26.11
CA GLU A 177 -21.41 -16.55 26.60
C GLU A 177 -22.79 -16.35 25.94
N SER A 178 -23.13 -15.11 25.55
CA SER A 178 -24.35 -14.82 24.80
C SER A 178 -24.34 -15.53 23.43
N SER A 179 -23.28 -15.36 22.64
CA SER A 179 -23.19 -16.02 21.33
C SER A 179 -23.04 -17.54 21.45
N ARG A 180 -22.44 -18.04 22.54
CA ARG A 180 -22.42 -19.48 22.87
C ARG A 180 -23.84 -20.02 23.05
N ARG A 181 -24.68 -19.34 23.83
CA ARG A 181 -26.08 -19.74 24.06
C ARG A 181 -26.92 -19.65 22.80
N GLU A 182 -26.70 -18.67 21.94
CA GLU A 182 -27.43 -18.57 20.67
C GLU A 182 -27.26 -19.84 19.81
N LEU A 183 -26.05 -20.41 19.76
CA LEU A 183 -25.78 -21.68 19.06
C LEU A 183 -26.49 -22.87 19.72
N VAL A 184 -26.43 -22.97 21.06
CA VAL A 184 -27.05 -24.06 21.81
C VAL A 184 -28.58 -23.99 21.70
N ASP A 185 -29.17 -22.83 21.96
CA ASP A 185 -30.62 -22.68 22.10
C ASP A 185 -31.31 -22.65 20.73
N SER A 186 -30.72 -21.97 19.74
CA SER A 186 -31.36 -21.73 18.44
C SER A 186 -31.04 -22.81 17.42
N LEU A 187 -29.81 -23.35 17.45
CA LEU A 187 -29.34 -24.33 16.47
C LEU A 187 -29.13 -25.73 17.07
N ARG A 188 -29.27 -25.90 18.40
CA ARG A 188 -29.18 -27.19 19.13
C ARG A 188 -27.85 -27.91 18.95
N PHE A 189 -26.76 -27.16 18.83
CA PHE A 189 -25.41 -27.71 18.86
C PHE A 189 -25.03 -28.19 20.27
N ASP A 190 -24.16 -29.20 20.33
CA ASP A 190 -23.64 -29.73 21.59
C ASP A 190 -22.75 -28.69 22.29
N SER A 191 -22.98 -28.46 23.58
CA SER A 191 -22.24 -27.47 24.37
C SER A 191 -20.75 -27.74 24.41
N ASP A 192 -20.35 -29.03 24.37
CA ASP A 192 -18.95 -29.44 24.47
C ASP A 192 -18.13 -29.05 23.22
N SER A 193 -18.82 -28.79 22.10
CA SER A 193 -18.21 -28.33 20.85
C SER A 193 -18.08 -26.81 20.75
N ILE A 194 -18.55 -26.05 21.75
CA ILE A 194 -18.63 -24.58 21.70
C ILE A 194 -17.88 -23.97 22.89
N ILE A 195 -16.75 -23.33 22.59
CA ILE A 195 -15.89 -22.71 23.59
C ILE A 195 -16.12 -21.20 23.61
N ASN A 196 -16.44 -20.63 24.78
CA ASN A 196 -16.38 -19.17 24.95
C ASN A 196 -14.90 -18.76 24.95
N ALA A 197 -14.42 -18.29 23.80
CA ALA A 197 -13.06 -17.82 23.63
C ALA A 197 -12.92 -16.36 24.10
N SER A 198 -14.04 -15.62 24.19
CA SER A 198 -14.10 -14.17 24.40
C SER A 198 -13.29 -13.37 23.36
N GLU A 199 -13.40 -12.05 23.37
CA GLU A 199 -12.49 -11.19 22.60
C GLU A 199 -11.44 -10.52 23.49
N GLY A 200 -10.53 -9.76 22.86
CA GLY A 200 -9.53 -8.95 23.53
C GLY A 200 -9.63 -7.48 23.14
N VAL A 201 -8.98 -6.63 23.93
CA VAL A 201 -8.72 -5.23 23.58
C VAL A 201 -7.29 -5.07 23.09
N ASP A 202 -7.10 -4.29 22.02
CA ASP A 202 -5.77 -3.97 21.52
C ASP A 202 -5.02 -3.03 22.47
N SER A 203 -3.70 -3.18 22.56
CA SER A 203 -2.84 -2.43 23.50
C SER A 203 -2.79 -0.92 23.25
N ASP A 204 -3.25 -0.48 22.08
CA ASP A 204 -3.32 0.93 21.71
C ASP A 204 -4.49 1.65 22.41
N PHE A 205 -5.56 0.92 22.75
CA PHE A 205 -6.65 1.43 23.57
C PHE A 205 -6.22 1.49 25.04
N ARG A 206 -5.65 2.63 25.40
CA ARG A 206 -5.16 2.91 26.75
C ARG A 206 -5.43 4.35 27.15
N VAL A 207 -5.23 4.61 28.44
CA VAL A 207 -5.17 5.98 28.95
C VAL A 207 -3.94 6.67 28.38
N ILE A 208 -4.13 7.83 27.74
CA ILE A 208 -3.05 8.64 27.15
C ILE A 208 -3.00 10.03 27.78
N ALA A 209 -1.83 10.67 27.73
CA ALA A 209 -1.66 12.03 28.23
C ALA A 209 -2.31 13.04 27.27
N GLY A 210 -3.00 14.05 27.83
CA GLY A 210 -3.58 15.14 27.05
C GLY A 210 -2.52 16.07 26.44
N GLY A 211 -2.92 16.88 25.46
CA GLY A 211 -2.06 17.83 24.76
C GLY A 211 -2.74 18.48 23.56
N ASP A 212 -1.95 19.05 22.65
CA ASP A 212 -2.44 19.78 21.46
C ASP A 212 -3.34 18.93 20.55
N ALA A 213 -3.13 17.61 20.53
CA ALA A 213 -3.97 16.66 19.79
C ALA A 213 -5.43 16.69 20.27
N PHE A 214 -5.67 16.71 21.58
CA PHE A 214 -7.03 16.78 22.15
C PHE A 214 -7.72 18.10 21.78
N SER A 215 -6.99 19.21 21.81
CA SER A 215 -7.51 20.52 21.41
C SER A 215 -7.87 20.55 19.93
N SER A 216 -7.00 20.00 19.08
CA SER A 216 -7.22 19.89 17.63
C SER A 216 -8.45 19.04 17.31
N LEU A 217 -8.63 17.91 18.01
CA LEU A 217 -9.78 17.03 17.86
C LEU A 217 -11.10 17.72 18.25
N ARG A 218 -11.11 18.47 19.36
CA ARG A 218 -12.27 19.24 19.79
C ARG A 218 -12.68 20.29 18.76
N VAL A 219 -11.72 20.97 18.16
CA VAL A 219 -11.97 21.93 17.07
C VAL A 219 -12.50 21.20 15.83
N LYS A 220 -11.88 20.08 15.43
CA LYS A 220 -12.27 19.29 14.24
C LYS A 220 -13.74 18.86 14.29
N PHE A 221 -14.22 18.42 15.45
CA PHE A 221 -15.57 17.86 15.61
C PHE A 221 -16.56 18.79 16.34
N GLU A 222 -16.20 20.06 16.54
CA GLU A 222 -17.03 21.06 17.24
C GLU A 222 -17.49 20.60 18.65
N LEU A 223 -16.58 19.98 19.41
CA LEU A 223 -16.81 19.46 20.76
C LEU A 223 -16.52 20.54 21.81
N ASN A 224 -17.43 21.51 21.86
CA ASN A 224 -17.32 22.73 22.66
C ASN A 224 -17.65 22.52 24.15
N LEU A 225 -18.32 21.42 24.48
CA LEU A 225 -18.69 21.05 25.85
C LEU A 225 -18.10 19.67 26.21
N PRO A 226 -18.08 19.30 27.50
CA PRO A 226 -18.01 17.89 27.88
C PRO A 226 -19.11 17.09 27.17
N PHE A 227 -18.86 15.80 26.91
CA PHE A 227 -19.75 15.04 26.06
C PHE A 227 -19.92 13.59 26.47
N VAL A 228 -21.11 13.07 26.17
CA VAL A 228 -21.46 11.66 26.23
C VAL A 228 -21.24 11.04 24.86
N LEU A 229 -20.50 9.93 24.82
CA LEU A 229 -20.06 9.31 23.59
C LEU A 229 -20.80 7.99 23.33
N TYR A 230 -21.18 7.79 22.07
CA TYR A 230 -21.51 6.50 21.49
C TYR A 230 -20.61 6.27 20.28
N THR A 231 -20.12 5.04 20.10
CA THR A 231 -19.32 4.62 18.93
C THR A 231 -19.96 3.40 18.27
N GLY A 232 -20.11 3.44 16.95
CA GLY A 232 -20.66 2.31 16.18
C GLY A 232 -21.52 2.70 14.97
N GLY A 233 -22.18 1.70 14.38
CA GLY A 233 -23.08 1.87 13.23
C GLY A 233 -24.46 2.42 13.61
N THR A 234 -25.37 2.44 12.63
CA THR A 234 -26.75 2.93 12.78
C THR A 234 -27.82 1.84 12.64
N ASP A 235 -27.44 0.56 12.71
CA ASP A 235 -28.41 -0.53 12.69
C ASP A 235 -29.41 -0.37 13.85
N GLU A 236 -30.67 -0.76 13.65
CA GLU A 236 -31.73 -0.57 14.67
C GLU A 236 -31.36 -1.15 16.04
N ARG A 237 -30.62 -2.27 16.03
CA ARG A 237 -30.08 -2.92 17.24
C ARG A 237 -29.19 -2.04 18.10
N LYS A 238 -28.58 -1.00 17.49
CA LYS A 238 -27.76 0.00 18.18
C LYS A 238 -28.58 1.02 18.94
N ASN A 239 -29.91 1.01 18.78
CA ASN A 239 -30.87 1.70 19.65
C ASN A 239 -30.69 3.23 19.78
N LEU A 240 -30.09 3.86 18.76
CA LEU A 240 -29.85 5.31 18.74
C LEU A 240 -31.12 6.16 18.88
N PRO A 241 -32.28 5.78 18.30
CA PRO A 241 -33.52 6.53 18.51
C PRO A 241 -33.92 6.65 19.98
N ARG A 242 -33.85 5.56 20.76
CA ARG A 242 -34.18 5.60 22.20
C ARG A 242 -33.13 6.34 23.01
N LEU A 243 -31.86 6.31 22.59
CA LEU A 243 -30.83 7.13 23.23
C LEU A 243 -31.09 8.64 23.04
N ILE A 244 -31.49 9.06 21.84
CA ILE A 244 -31.88 10.46 21.57
C ILE A 244 -33.11 10.83 22.40
N GLU A 245 -34.10 9.93 22.48
CA GLU A 245 -35.30 10.14 23.28
C GLU A 245 -34.97 10.28 24.78
N ALA A 246 -34.14 9.38 25.33
CA ALA A 246 -33.67 9.44 26.71
C ALA A 246 -32.89 10.73 26.99
N TRP A 247 -32.05 11.17 26.05
CA TRP A 247 -31.34 12.45 26.12
C TRP A 247 -32.30 13.64 26.22
N SER A 248 -33.41 13.62 25.47
CA SER A 248 -34.40 14.69 25.48
C SER A 248 -35.07 14.89 26.85
N PHE A 249 -35.16 13.83 27.65
CA PHE A 249 -35.73 13.81 29.00
C PHE A 249 -34.71 14.13 30.12
N LEU A 250 -33.45 14.43 29.78
CA LEU A 250 -32.48 14.91 30.76
C LEU A 250 -32.88 16.30 31.30
N PRO A 251 -32.55 16.62 32.56
CA PRO A 251 -32.69 17.97 33.10
C PRO A 251 -32.04 19.02 32.19
N SER A 252 -32.71 20.17 32.01
CA SER A 252 -32.26 21.23 31.10
C SER A 252 -30.84 21.71 31.40
N VAL A 253 -30.45 21.74 32.67
CA VAL A 253 -29.09 22.11 33.11
C VAL A 253 -28.05 21.16 32.52
N LEU A 254 -28.29 19.84 32.56
CA LEU A 254 -27.34 18.86 32.00
C LEU A 254 -27.25 18.98 30.48
N ARG A 255 -28.38 19.19 29.80
CA ARG A 255 -28.44 19.43 28.33
C ARG A 255 -27.81 20.74 27.88
N GLN A 256 -27.61 21.70 28.78
CA GLN A 256 -26.88 22.94 28.50
C GLN A 256 -25.37 22.80 28.75
N GLN A 257 -24.97 21.82 29.56
CA GLN A 257 -23.57 21.59 29.95
C GLN A 257 -22.88 20.49 29.17
N HIS A 258 -23.62 19.63 28.44
CA HIS A 258 -23.06 18.49 27.73
C HIS A 258 -23.57 18.38 26.30
N GLN A 259 -22.78 17.72 25.45
CA GLN A 259 -23.18 17.27 24.11
C GLN A 259 -23.34 15.74 24.07
N LEU A 260 -24.19 15.26 23.16
CA LEU A 260 -24.28 13.86 22.75
C LEU A 260 -23.51 13.68 21.44
N VAL A 261 -22.50 12.82 21.45
CA VAL A 261 -21.59 12.62 20.30
C VAL A 261 -21.73 11.20 19.79
N PHE A 262 -22.09 11.07 18.51
CA PHE A 262 -22.10 9.81 17.79
C PHE A 262 -20.88 9.74 16.88
N ALA A 263 -19.96 8.84 17.20
CA ALA A 263 -18.72 8.66 16.46
C ALA A 263 -18.73 7.38 15.60
N GLY A 264 -18.31 7.53 14.35
CA GLY A 264 -18.29 6.45 13.37
C GLY A 264 -18.95 6.82 12.04
N LYS A 265 -18.58 6.11 10.98
CA LYS A 265 -19.11 6.34 9.63
C LYS A 265 -20.57 5.90 9.55
N MET A 266 -21.47 6.86 9.48
CA MET A 266 -22.92 6.63 9.33
C MET A 266 -23.40 7.06 7.92
N PRO A 267 -24.34 6.32 7.30
CA PRO A 267 -24.97 6.75 6.06
C PRO A 267 -25.65 8.13 6.21
N GLN A 268 -25.53 9.02 5.23
CA GLN A 268 -26.09 10.38 5.30
C GLN A 268 -27.60 10.41 5.54
N ASN A 269 -28.34 9.44 4.97
CA ASN A 269 -29.78 9.29 5.21
C ASN A 269 -30.08 8.98 6.69
N ALA A 270 -29.29 8.11 7.33
CA ALA A 270 -29.44 7.80 8.75
C ALA A 270 -29.12 9.03 9.63
N VAL A 271 -28.06 9.78 9.31
CA VAL A 271 -27.74 11.05 9.99
C VAL A 271 -28.90 12.06 9.88
N GLY A 272 -29.48 12.20 8.69
CA GLY A 272 -30.65 13.07 8.48
C GLY A 272 -31.88 12.62 9.30
N GLN A 273 -32.15 11.31 9.36
CA GLN A 273 -33.25 10.75 10.16
C GLN A 273 -33.06 10.98 11.67
N LEU A 274 -31.86 10.75 12.19
CA LEU A 274 -31.52 10.94 13.59
C LEU A 274 -31.53 12.43 13.98
N THR A 275 -31.00 13.32 13.14
CA THR A 275 -31.08 14.78 13.34
C THR A 275 -32.54 15.27 13.32
N GLY A 276 -33.36 14.76 12.40
CA GLY A 276 -34.79 15.05 12.35
C GLY A 276 -35.54 14.54 13.59
N LEU A 277 -35.17 13.35 14.10
CA LEU A 277 -35.70 12.82 15.36
C LEU A 277 -35.32 13.68 16.55
N ALA A 278 -34.04 14.04 16.69
CA ALA A 278 -33.54 14.95 17.72
C ALA A 278 -34.31 16.28 17.72
N SER A 279 -34.54 16.86 16.53
CA SER A 279 -35.31 18.08 16.38
C SER A 279 -36.76 17.94 16.84
N ARG A 280 -37.42 16.79 16.55
CA ARG A 280 -38.79 16.50 17.03
C ARG A 280 -38.87 16.33 18.54
N HIS A 281 -37.82 15.83 19.17
CA HIS A 281 -37.68 15.75 20.62
C HIS A 281 -37.19 17.07 21.26
N GLY A 282 -37.05 18.14 20.48
CA GLY A 282 -36.70 19.48 20.98
C GLY A 282 -35.22 19.62 21.39
N LEU A 283 -34.31 18.87 20.77
CA LEU A 283 -32.86 19.09 20.91
C LEU A 283 -32.45 20.31 20.09
N ARG A 284 -31.57 21.15 20.66
CA ARG A 284 -30.93 22.25 19.93
C ARG A 284 -29.92 21.69 18.92
N GLY A 285 -29.64 22.46 17.87
CA GLY A 285 -28.73 22.05 16.79
C GLY A 285 -27.27 21.82 17.22
N ASP A 286 -26.88 22.27 18.42
CA ASP A 286 -25.55 22.07 19.02
C ASP A 286 -25.46 20.87 19.98
N GLU A 287 -26.59 20.29 20.40
CA GLU A 287 -26.64 19.21 21.40
C GLU A 287 -26.21 17.85 20.85
N LEU A 288 -26.54 17.53 19.58
CA LEU A 288 -26.16 16.28 18.93
C LEU A 288 -25.06 16.53 17.89
N ARG A 289 -23.98 15.75 17.97
CA ARG A 289 -22.83 15.84 17.07
C ARG A 289 -22.53 14.51 16.42
N PHE A 290 -22.21 14.55 15.13
CA PHE A 290 -21.77 13.39 14.35
C PHE A 290 -20.35 13.65 13.87
N THR A 291 -19.40 12.81 14.25
CA THR A 291 -17.99 13.02 13.89
C THR A 291 -17.68 12.56 12.46
N GLY A 292 -18.52 11.69 11.89
CA GLY A 292 -18.21 10.99 10.65
C GLY A 292 -17.17 9.88 10.87
N TYR A 293 -16.37 9.60 9.84
CA TYR A 293 -15.28 8.63 9.98
C TYR A 293 -14.23 9.14 10.97
N VAL A 294 -13.89 8.30 11.96
CA VAL A 294 -12.80 8.50 12.91
C VAL A 294 -11.82 7.34 12.72
N ASP A 295 -10.52 7.63 12.69
CA ASP A 295 -9.51 6.59 12.74
C ASP A 295 -9.26 6.15 14.20
N ASP A 296 -8.40 5.14 14.39
CA ASP A 296 -8.17 4.53 15.69
C ASP A 296 -7.49 5.51 16.67
N GLU A 297 -6.61 6.40 16.20
CA GLU A 297 -5.98 7.41 17.04
C GLU A 297 -7.03 8.43 17.53
N GLU A 298 -7.87 8.93 16.63
CA GLU A 298 -8.97 9.84 16.97
C GLU A 298 -9.99 9.18 17.91
N LEU A 299 -10.30 7.90 17.69
CA LEU A 299 -11.19 7.12 18.55
C LEU A 299 -10.64 6.95 19.97
N ILE A 300 -9.34 6.62 20.11
CA ILE A 300 -8.66 6.56 21.42
C ILE A 300 -8.76 7.91 22.13
N GLN A 301 -8.52 9.02 21.42
CA GLN A 301 -8.65 10.36 21.99
C GLN A 301 -10.09 10.66 22.42
N LEU A 302 -11.10 10.30 21.62
CA LEU A 302 -12.51 10.46 21.96
C LEU A 302 -12.89 9.69 23.23
N TYR A 303 -12.45 8.44 23.37
CA TYR A 303 -12.68 7.67 24.60
C TYR A 303 -12.01 8.32 25.82
N ASN A 304 -10.77 8.79 25.68
CA ASN A 304 -10.05 9.47 26.76
C ASN A 304 -10.71 10.82 27.15
N LEU A 305 -11.33 11.51 26.20
CA LEU A 305 -11.96 12.82 26.39
C LEU A 305 -13.41 12.76 26.87
N CYS A 306 -14.13 11.68 26.59
CA CYS A 306 -15.55 11.60 26.92
C CYS A 306 -15.78 11.59 28.43
N GLU A 307 -16.88 12.22 28.85
CA GLU A 307 -17.27 12.23 30.26
C GLU A 307 -17.99 10.94 30.64
N LEU A 308 -18.66 10.32 29.68
CA LEU A 308 -19.38 9.07 29.79
C LEU A 308 -19.45 8.41 28.42
N PHE A 309 -19.21 7.10 28.36
CA PHE A 309 -19.54 6.29 27.20
C PHE A 309 -20.82 5.49 27.46
N VAL A 310 -21.76 5.53 26.52
CA VAL A 310 -23.08 4.86 26.62
C VAL A 310 -23.22 3.88 25.48
N PHE A 311 -23.49 2.62 25.82
CA PHE A 311 -23.70 1.56 24.82
C PHE A 311 -25.13 0.98 24.90
N PRO A 312 -26.10 1.61 24.20
CA PRO A 312 -27.53 1.29 24.35
C PRO A 312 -27.99 0.10 23.50
N SER A 313 -27.07 -0.59 22.83
CA SER A 313 -27.38 -1.69 21.91
C SER A 313 -28.13 -2.81 22.63
N TRP A 314 -29.28 -3.22 22.09
CA TRP A 314 -30.06 -4.32 22.69
C TRP A 314 -29.61 -5.72 22.24
N HIS A 315 -28.77 -5.83 21.20
CA HIS A 315 -28.17 -7.10 20.76
C HIS A 315 -26.78 -6.89 20.14
N GLU A 316 -25.76 -7.48 20.76
CA GLU A 316 -24.37 -7.53 20.29
C GLU A 316 -23.77 -8.93 20.44
N GLY A 317 -22.85 -9.29 19.54
CA GLY A 317 -22.05 -10.51 19.68
C GLY A 317 -21.10 -10.47 20.89
N PHE A 318 -20.41 -9.35 21.10
CA PHE A 318 -19.52 -9.13 22.25
C PHE A 318 -19.64 -7.71 22.84
N GLY A 319 -19.30 -6.68 22.07
CA GLY A 319 -19.33 -5.28 22.53
C GLY A 319 -17.95 -4.65 22.75
N LEU A 320 -17.02 -4.86 21.80
CA LEU A 320 -15.70 -4.23 21.78
C LEU A 320 -15.71 -2.72 22.14
N PRO A 321 -16.63 -1.87 21.64
CA PRO A 321 -16.65 -0.45 22.00
C PRO A 321 -16.69 -0.17 23.51
N ALA A 322 -17.47 -0.95 24.26
CA ALA A 322 -17.53 -0.80 25.72
C ALA A 322 -16.21 -1.19 26.38
N LEU A 323 -15.57 -2.26 25.89
CA LEU A 323 -14.28 -2.71 26.39
C LEU A 323 -13.15 -1.71 26.05
N GLU A 324 -13.13 -1.19 24.83
CA GLU A 324 -12.19 -0.15 24.37
C GLU A 324 -12.32 1.13 25.21
N ALA A 325 -13.56 1.60 25.43
CA ALA A 325 -13.84 2.77 26.26
C ALA A 325 -13.33 2.58 27.70
N MET A 326 -13.60 1.43 28.32
CA MET A 326 -13.08 1.10 29.66
C MET A 326 -11.55 1.07 29.69
N ALA A 327 -10.89 0.53 28.65
CA ALA A 327 -9.43 0.45 28.56
C ALA A 327 -8.77 1.85 28.41
N CYS A 328 -9.45 2.76 27.72
CA CYS A 328 -9.10 4.19 27.65
C CYS A 328 -9.49 4.99 28.89
N GLY A 329 -10.07 4.35 29.91
CA GLY A 329 -10.40 4.96 31.20
C GLY A 329 -11.72 5.72 31.24
N ALA A 330 -12.58 5.60 30.22
CA ALA A 330 -13.91 6.20 30.22
C ALA A 330 -14.84 5.52 31.25
N PRO A 331 -15.77 6.25 31.89
CA PRO A 331 -16.89 5.64 32.60
C PRO A 331 -17.82 5.02 31.56
N VAL A 332 -18.26 3.79 31.79
CA VAL A 332 -19.09 3.05 30.83
C VAL A 332 -20.40 2.62 31.48
N ILE A 333 -21.51 2.89 30.79
CA ILE A 333 -22.82 2.30 31.06
C ILE A 333 -23.37 1.66 29.79
N GLY A 334 -24.22 0.64 29.91
CA GLY A 334 -24.75 -0.05 28.74
C GLY A 334 -26.00 -0.87 29.00
N ALA A 335 -26.54 -1.49 27.95
CA ALA A 335 -27.74 -2.30 28.06
C ALA A 335 -27.49 -3.59 28.89
N ASN A 336 -28.53 -4.10 29.54
CA ASN A 336 -28.51 -5.34 30.33
C ASN A 336 -28.80 -6.61 29.50
N THR A 337 -28.70 -6.54 28.17
CA THR A 337 -29.04 -7.64 27.26
C THR A 337 -27.82 -8.14 26.48
N SER A 338 -27.92 -9.36 25.95
CA SER A 338 -26.88 -10.03 25.16
C SER A 338 -25.53 -10.12 25.90
N SER A 339 -24.44 -9.77 25.24
CA SER A 339 -23.06 -9.87 25.73
C SER A 339 -22.62 -8.72 26.64
N LEU A 340 -23.34 -7.59 26.67
CA LEU A 340 -22.92 -6.40 27.42
C LEU A 340 -22.81 -6.60 28.94
N PRO A 341 -23.70 -7.37 29.62
CA PRO A 341 -23.53 -7.67 31.04
C PRO A 341 -22.21 -8.40 31.34
N GLU A 342 -21.76 -9.29 30.45
CA GLU A 342 -20.50 -10.03 30.58
C GLU A 342 -19.30 -9.09 30.41
N VAL A 343 -19.34 -8.22 29.38
CA VAL A 343 -18.25 -7.29 29.08
C VAL A 343 -18.11 -6.20 30.13
N ILE A 344 -19.21 -5.52 30.48
CA ILE A 344 -19.22 -4.44 31.48
C ILE A 344 -18.98 -5.02 32.88
N GLY A 345 -19.57 -6.16 33.21
CA GLY A 345 -19.29 -6.87 34.47
C GLY A 345 -19.70 -6.13 35.75
N LEU A 346 -20.59 -5.15 35.66
CA LEU A 346 -21.08 -4.36 36.80
C LEU A 346 -22.57 -4.06 36.64
N GLU A 347 -23.42 -4.75 37.41
CA GLU A 347 -24.88 -4.65 37.33
C GLU A 347 -25.39 -3.21 37.50
N SER A 348 -24.79 -2.43 38.41
CA SER A 348 -25.19 -1.04 38.65
C SER A 348 -24.92 -0.11 37.45
N ALA A 349 -24.08 -0.51 36.51
CA ALA A 349 -23.78 0.22 35.28
C ALA A 349 -24.74 -0.12 34.12
N LEU A 350 -25.67 -1.06 34.33
CA LEU A 350 -26.57 -1.54 33.30
C LEU A 350 -27.95 -0.87 33.35
N PHE A 351 -28.65 -0.89 32.21
CA PHE A 351 -30.04 -0.46 32.06
C PHE A 351 -30.79 -1.33 31.03
N ASP A 352 -32.12 -1.40 31.12
CA ASP A 352 -32.99 -1.99 30.10
C ASP A 352 -32.98 -1.11 28.85
N PRO A 353 -32.54 -1.61 27.69
CA PRO A 353 -32.46 -0.82 26.47
C PRO A 353 -33.82 -0.38 25.92
N PHE A 354 -34.92 -1.00 26.35
CA PHE A 354 -36.27 -0.64 25.91
C PHE A 354 -36.97 0.35 26.86
N ASP A 355 -36.41 0.57 28.06
CA ASP A 355 -36.89 1.57 29.03
C ASP A 355 -36.09 2.88 28.90
N VAL A 356 -36.68 3.82 28.15
CA VAL A 356 -36.14 5.16 27.92
C VAL A 356 -35.89 5.91 29.24
N MET A 357 -36.76 5.74 30.24
CA MET A 357 -36.65 6.47 31.50
C MET A 357 -35.51 5.90 32.36
N GLN A 358 -35.33 4.58 32.36
CA GLN A 358 -34.21 3.95 33.03
C GLN A 358 -32.86 4.32 32.40
N MET A 359 -32.79 4.35 31.06
CA MET A 359 -31.61 4.82 30.33
C MET A 359 -31.29 6.29 30.69
N ARG A 360 -32.31 7.16 30.70
CA ARG A 360 -32.20 8.56 31.12
C ARG A 360 -31.68 8.67 32.56
N ASP A 361 -32.27 7.95 33.50
CA ASP A 361 -31.89 7.99 34.91
C ASP A 361 -30.44 7.53 35.11
N LYS A 362 -30.00 6.52 34.36
CA LYS A 362 -28.60 6.05 34.41
C LYS A 362 -27.61 7.08 33.87
N ILE A 363 -27.96 7.77 32.78
CA ILE A 363 -27.15 8.89 32.25
C ILE A 363 -27.08 10.03 33.26
N VAL A 364 -28.21 10.42 33.88
CA VAL A 364 -28.23 11.45 34.92
C VAL A 364 -27.32 11.06 36.09
N GLN A 365 -27.46 9.83 36.59
CA GLN A 365 -26.63 9.33 37.69
C GLN A 365 -25.14 9.41 37.34
N ALA A 366 -24.75 8.92 36.16
CA ALA A 366 -23.36 8.91 35.73
C ALA A 366 -22.76 10.32 35.52
N LEU A 367 -23.57 11.32 35.16
CA LEU A 367 -23.10 12.70 34.98
C LEU A 367 -23.08 13.51 36.30
N THR A 368 -23.94 13.19 37.26
CA THR A 368 -24.14 14.00 38.48
C THR A 368 -23.58 13.40 39.76
N ASP A 369 -23.36 12.09 39.81
CA ASP A 369 -22.78 11.38 40.96
C ASP A 369 -21.29 11.08 40.69
N ASP A 370 -20.42 11.93 41.23
CA ASP A 370 -18.96 11.79 41.14
C ASP A 370 -18.45 10.46 41.69
N ALA A 371 -19.05 9.95 42.77
CA ALA A 371 -18.64 8.69 43.39
C ALA A 371 -19.01 7.51 42.49
N PHE A 372 -20.22 7.52 41.91
CA PHE A 372 -20.62 6.53 40.94
C PHE A 372 -19.74 6.58 39.69
N ARG A 373 -19.49 7.76 39.12
CA ARG A 373 -18.60 7.93 37.96
C ARG A 373 -17.17 7.45 38.24
N ALA A 374 -16.62 7.72 39.42
CA ALA A 374 -15.33 7.19 39.85
C ALA A 374 -15.33 5.66 39.99
N SER A 375 -16.42 5.09 40.51
CA SER A 375 -16.57 3.62 40.62
C SER A 375 -16.59 2.96 39.25
N LEU A 376 -17.25 3.56 38.24
CA LEU A 376 -17.26 3.06 36.85
C LEU A 376 -15.84 3.02 36.26
N ARG A 377 -15.06 4.09 36.44
CA ARG A 377 -13.66 4.14 35.95
C ARG A 377 -12.77 3.10 36.64
N SER A 378 -12.89 2.98 37.97
CA SER A 378 -12.13 2.00 38.74
C SER A 378 -12.48 0.58 38.34
N HIS A 379 -13.76 0.28 38.16
CA HIS A 379 -14.24 -1.02 37.71
C HIS A 379 -13.76 -1.34 36.30
N GLY A 380 -13.91 -0.42 35.35
CA GLY A 380 -13.49 -0.62 33.96
C GLY A 380 -12.01 -0.99 33.85
N LYS A 381 -11.15 -0.33 34.63
CA LYS A 381 -9.71 -0.64 34.69
C LYS A 381 -9.41 -2.07 35.13
N GLU A 382 -10.16 -2.61 36.09
CA GLU A 382 -9.98 -3.99 36.55
C GLU A 382 -10.63 -5.00 35.61
N GLN A 383 -11.83 -4.68 35.10
CA GLN A 383 -12.59 -5.55 34.20
C GLN A 383 -11.86 -5.78 32.87
N CYS A 384 -11.23 -4.75 32.27
CA CYS A 384 -10.47 -4.89 31.03
C CYS A 384 -9.34 -5.92 31.12
N LYS A 385 -8.73 -6.12 32.29
CA LYS A 385 -7.64 -7.10 32.47
C LYS A 385 -8.07 -8.54 32.21
N ARG A 386 -9.37 -8.83 32.24
CA ARG A 386 -9.94 -10.15 31.95
C ARG A 386 -10.01 -10.46 30.46
N PHE A 387 -9.88 -9.46 29.60
CA PHE A 387 -10.05 -9.57 28.16
C PHE A 387 -8.76 -9.20 27.44
N SER A 388 -8.01 -10.20 27.02
CA SER A 388 -6.83 -10.02 26.19
C SER A 388 -6.81 -11.01 25.04
N TRP A 389 -6.29 -10.56 23.89
CA TRP A 389 -6.16 -11.44 22.73
C TRP A 389 -5.30 -12.66 23.02
N ASP A 390 -4.28 -12.53 23.88
CA ASP A 390 -3.44 -13.66 24.29
C ASP A 390 -4.25 -14.70 25.08
N SER A 391 -5.15 -14.28 25.99
CA SER A 391 -6.05 -15.21 26.69
C SER A 391 -7.04 -15.91 25.75
N THR A 392 -7.57 -15.18 24.77
CA THR A 392 -8.45 -15.72 23.72
C THR A 392 -7.71 -16.76 22.87
N ALA A 393 -6.48 -16.45 22.46
CA ALA A 393 -5.63 -17.36 21.69
C ALA A 393 -5.28 -18.63 22.48
N GLN A 394 -4.96 -18.51 23.77
CA GLN A 394 -4.68 -19.66 24.63
C GLN A 394 -5.89 -20.59 24.77
N ARG A 395 -7.09 -20.02 25.00
CA ARG A 395 -8.35 -20.80 25.03
C ARG A 395 -8.61 -21.50 23.70
N ALA A 396 -8.38 -20.80 22.58
CA ALA A 396 -8.55 -21.36 21.25
C ALA A 396 -7.57 -22.53 21.00
N ILE A 397 -6.29 -22.34 21.28
CA ILE A 397 -5.27 -23.39 21.11
C ILE A 397 -5.59 -24.61 21.96
N GLN A 398 -5.94 -24.43 23.23
CA GLN A 398 -6.32 -25.53 24.12
C GLN A 398 -7.54 -26.31 23.59
N ALA A 399 -8.54 -25.62 23.07
CA ALA A 399 -9.71 -26.24 22.45
C ALA A 399 -9.33 -27.08 21.22
N TRP A 400 -8.46 -26.52 20.37
CA TRP A 400 -7.99 -27.20 19.17
C TRP A 400 -7.13 -28.42 19.50
N GLU A 401 -6.23 -28.32 20.48
CA GLU A 401 -5.43 -29.45 20.98
C GLU A 401 -6.33 -30.59 21.48
N GLY A 402 -7.34 -30.27 22.29
CA GLY A 402 -8.30 -31.25 22.82
C GLY A 402 -9.05 -31.99 21.71
N ALA A 403 -9.53 -31.26 20.69
CA ALA A 403 -10.24 -31.86 19.58
C ALA A 403 -9.36 -32.70 18.65
N VAL A 404 -8.13 -32.25 18.37
CA VAL A 404 -7.16 -33.03 17.59
C VAL A 404 -6.80 -34.33 18.32
N ALA A 405 -6.62 -34.27 19.64
CA ALA A 405 -6.35 -35.45 20.46
C ALA A 405 -7.51 -36.46 20.43
N ALA A 406 -8.76 -35.98 20.57
CA ALA A 406 -9.96 -36.82 20.51
C ALA A 406 -10.14 -37.49 19.13
N ALA A 407 -9.91 -36.74 18.04
CA ALA A 407 -9.99 -37.26 16.67
C ALA A 407 -8.89 -38.30 16.38
N GLY A 408 -7.71 -38.17 17.00
CA GLY A 408 -6.60 -39.13 16.88
C GLY A 408 -6.90 -40.51 17.48
N THR A 409 -7.77 -40.60 18.49
CA THR A 409 -8.18 -41.84 19.15
C THR A 409 -9.26 -42.65 18.42
N GLU A 410 -10.04 -42.03 17.53
CA GLU A 410 -11.16 -42.71 16.82
C GLU A 410 -10.78 -43.38 15.48
N VAL A 411 -9.53 -43.23 15.01
CA VAL A 411 -9.10 -43.85 13.75
C VAL A 411 -8.67 -45.31 13.96
N THR A 412 -9.62 -46.18 14.28
CA THR A 412 -9.48 -47.61 13.97
C THR A 412 -9.58 -47.84 12.47
N ALA A 413 -8.60 -48.55 11.92
CA ALA A 413 -8.49 -48.95 10.52
C ALA A 413 -9.78 -49.62 10.01
N GLY A 414 -10.55 -48.94 9.15
CA GLY A 414 -11.77 -49.55 8.60
C GLY A 414 -12.46 -48.86 7.42
N ALA A 415 -12.15 -47.60 7.08
CA ALA A 415 -12.94 -46.88 6.05
C ALA A 415 -12.11 -46.07 5.03
N MET A 416 -10.92 -46.55 4.65
CA MET A 416 -9.98 -45.78 3.81
C MET A 416 -10.04 -46.08 2.29
N ALA A 417 -11.15 -46.60 1.78
CA ALA A 417 -11.25 -47.01 0.37
C ALA A 417 -12.50 -46.44 -0.35
N ARG A 418 -12.57 -45.11 -0.48
CA ARG A 418 -13.25 -44.49 -1.63
C ARG A 418 -12.24 -43.57 -2.32
N ARG A 419 -11.90 -43.87 -3.58
CA ARG A 419 -11.04 -42.99 -4.40
C ARG A 419 -11.72 -41.62 -4.48
N ARG A 420 -11.04 -40.59 -3.99
CA ARG A 420 -11.50 -39.21 -4.01
C ARG A 420 -11.45 -38.68 -5.46
N PRO A 421 -12.40 -37.86 -5.91
CA PRO A 421 -12.35 -37.29 -7.24
C PRO A 421 -11.13 -36.37 -7.38
N ARG A 422 -10.50 -36.37 -8.55
CA ARG A 422 -9.41 -35.41 -8.86
C ARG A 422 -10.01 -34.00 -8.91
N LEU A 423 -9.24 -32.96 -8.56
CA LEU A 423 -9.71 -31.56 -8.60
C LEU A 423 -10.37 -31.22 -9.95
N ILE A 424 -9.78 -31.69 -11.05
CA ILE A 424 -10.30 -31.50 -12.41
C ILE A 424 -11.69 -32.13 -12.59
N GLU A 425 -11.91 -33.33 -12.04
CA GLU A 425 -13.20 -34.03 -12.10
C GLU A 425 -14.27 -33.29 -11.28
N ALA A 426 -13.88 -32.71 -10.13
CA ALA A 426 -14.77 -31.93 -9.28
C ALA A 426 -15.15 -30.57 -9.89
N ILE A 427 -14.24 -29.95 -10.65
CA ILE A 427 -14.49 -28.66 -11.32
C ILE A 427 -15.32 -28.83 -12.59
N ALA A 428 -15.21 -29.98 -13.28
CA ALA A 428 -15.84 -30.20 -14.58
C ALA A 428 -17.34 -29.83 -14.66
N PRO A 429 -18.21 -30.15 -13.67
CA PRO A 429 -19.62 -29.77 -13.72
C PRO A 429 -19.86 -28.25 -13.69
N ALA A 430 -18.99 -27.49 -13.02
CA ALA A 430 -19.13 -26.04 -12.88
C ALA A 430 -18.57 -25.24 -14.08
N LEU A 431 -17.83 -25.91 -14.99
CA LEU A 431 -17.22 -25.27 -16.17
C LEU A 431 -18.24 -24.92 -17.27
N GLY A 432 -19.34 -25.67 -17.40
CA GLY A 432 -20.33 -25.46 -18.47
C GLY A 432 -19.68 -25.37 -19.86
N SER A 433 -19.98 -24.29 -20.61
CA SER A 433 -19.41 -23.97 -21.93
C SER A 433 -18.25 -22.96 -21.85
N ALA A 434 -17.26 -23.20 -20.97
CA ALA A 434 -16.11 -22.31 -20.80
C ALA A 434 -15.28 -22.15 -22.10
N SER A 435 -14.81 -20.92 -22.38
CA SER A 435 -13.95 -20.63 -23.52
C SER A 435 -12.50 -21.13 -23.30
N PRO A 436 -11.70 -21.33 -24.37
CA PRO A 436 -10.28 -21.68 -24.24
C PRO A 436 -9.48 -20.71 -23.35
N GLU A 437 -9.79 -19.42 -23.39
CA GLU A 437 -9.15 -18.39 -22.57
C GLU A 437 -9.49 -18.56 -21.09
N GLN A 438 -10.75 -18.89 -20.77
CA GLN A 438 -11.18 -19.17 -19.40
C GLN A 438 -10.51 -20.43 -18.84
N LEU A 439 -10.37 -21.47 -19.67
CA LEU A 439 -9.67 -22.70 -19.30
C LEU A 439 -8.17 -22.44 -19.06
N ALA A 440 -7.53 -21.62 -19.91
CA ALA A 440 -6.13 -21.24 -19.72
C ALA A 440 -5.92 -20.46 -18.41
N LEU A 441 -6.80 -19.50 -18.11
CA LEU A 441 -6.74 -18.74 -16.85
C LEU A 441 -6.94 -19.65 -15.64
N LEU A 442 -7.92 -20.55 -15.68
CA LEU A 442 -8.14 -21.53 -14.63
C LEU A 442 -6.92 -22.45 -14.42
N ALA A 443 -6.31 -22.92 -15.51
CA ALA A 443 -5.11 -23.75 -15.42
C ALA A 443 -3.95 -23.03 -14.72
N VAL A 444 -3.78 -21.73 -14.96
CA VAL A 444 -2.80 -20.89 -14.24
C VAL A 444 -3.11 -20.85 -12.74
N HIS A 445 -4.37 -20.66 -12.35
CA HIS A 445 -4.76 -20.64 -10.94
C HIS A 445 -4.58 -22.01 -10.25
N ILE A 446 -4.94 -23.10 -10.92
CA ILE A 446 -4.69 -24.46 -10.44
C ILE A 446 -3.19 -24.67 -10.21
N ALA A 447 -2.37 -24.37 -11.21
CA ALA A 447 -0.92 -24.52 -11.12
C ALA A 447 -0.30 -23.68 -9.99
N ARG A 448 -0.81 -22.46 -9.75
CA ARG A 448 -0.36 -21.62 -8.62
C ARG A 448 -0.74 -22.22 -7.28
N ASN A 449 -1.95 -22.74 -7.14
CA ASN A 449 -2.41 -23.34 -5.88
C ASN A 449 -1.72 -24.67 -5.57
N GLU A 450 -1.39 -25.46 -6.58
CA GLU A 450 -0.66 -26.73 -6.39
C GLU A 450 0.78 -26.53 -5.91
N ARG A 451 1.36 -25.34 -6.09
CA ARG A 451 2.66 -25.00 -5.50
C ARG A 451 2.60 -24.88 -3.98
N ALA A 452 1.42 -24.67 -3.39
CA ALA A 452 1.25 -24.45 -1.96
C ALA A 452 1.27 -25.77 -1.17
N GLY A 453 2.04 -25.80 -0.09
CA GLY A 453 2.23 -27.00 0.74
C GLY A 453 3.41 -27.87 0.29
N ILE A 454 4.17 -27.45 -0.73
CA ILE A 454 5.47 -28.03 -1.02
C ILE A 454 6.41 -27.72 0.16
N GLU A 455 7.12 -28.73 0.68
CA GLU A 455 8.21 -28.50 1.63
C GLU A 455 9.27 -27.62 0.96
N ARG A 456 9.86 -26.64 1.66
CA ARG A 456 10.84 -25.73 1.04
C ARG A 456 11.93 -26.51 0.33
N GLN A 457 12.26 -26.12 -0.88
CA GLN A 457 13.21 -26.83 -1.72
C GLN A 457 14.53 -26.05 -1.81
N LEU A 458 15.64 -26.77 -1.71
CA LEU A 458 16.93 -26.34 -2.22
C LEU A 458 17.12 -26.99 -3.58
N LEU A 459 16.80 -26.25 -4.65
CA LEU A 459 16.97 -26.67 -6.04
C LEU A 459 18.45 -26.55 -6.41
N VAL A 460 19.17 -27.66 -6.51
CA VAL A 460 20.62 -27.68 -6.76
C VAL A 460 20.89 -27.94 -8.24
N ASP A 461 21.35 -26.93 -8.96
CA ASP A 461 21.70 -27.07 -10.38
C ASP A 461 22.92 -27.97 -10.55
N ILE A 462 22.71 -29.12 -11.21
CA ILE A 462 23.72 -30.11 -11.59
C ILE A 462 23.71 -30.36 -13.10
N SER A 463 23.35 -29.33 -13.88
CA SER A 463 23.11 -29.47 -15.32
C SER A 463 24.25 -30.11 -16.09
N GLU A 464 25.49 -29.70 -15.86
CA GLU A 464 26.65 -30.23 -16.58
C GLU A 464 26.92 -31.67 -16.16
N LEU A 465 26.97 -31.98 -14.87
CA LEU A 465 27.19 -33.30 -14.30
C LEU A 465 26.10 -34.29 -14.75
N CYS A 466 24.86 -33.83 -14.90
CA CYS A 466 23.75 -34.64 -15.38
C CYS A 466 23.86 -34.98 -16.87
N GLN A 467 24.49 -34.11 -17.68
CA GLN A 467 24.61 -34.27 -19.13
C GLN A 467 25.95 -34.87 -19.56
N CYS A 468 27.06 -34.50 -18.90
CA CYS A 468 28.43 -34.90 -19.19
C CYS A 468 29.31 -34.84 -17.92
N ASP A 469 29.79 -35.99 -17.42
CA ASP A 469 30.81 -36.05 -16.37
C ASP A 469 32.22 -36.18 -16.99
N ALA A 470 32.86 -35.05 -17.26
CA ALA A 470 34.21 -34.96 -17.81
C ALA A 470 35.32 -35.18 -16.75
N ALA A 471 34.97 -35.56 -15.52
CA ALA A 471 35.87 -35.83 -14.41
C ALA A 471 36.83 -34.67 -14.05
N THR A 472 36.42 -33.42 -14.28
CA THR A 472 37.24 -32.24 -13.98
C THR A 472 37.41 -31.98 -12.48
N GLY A 473 38.35 -31.10 -12.12
CA GLY A 473 38.55 -30.63 -10.75
C GLY A 473 37.27 -30.01 -10.14
N ALA A 474 36.58 -29.15 -10.90
CA ALA A 474 35.32 -28.54 -10.49
C ALA A 474 34.21 -29.60 -10.30
N GLN A 475 34.07 -30.56 -11.22
CA GLN A 475 33.06 -31.61 -11.10
C GLN A 475 33.29 -32.53 -9.88
N ARG A 476 34.55 -32.70 -9.45
CA ARG A 476 34.85 -33.37 -8.16
C ARG A 476 34.27 -32.60 -6.97
N VAL A 477 34.34 -31.27 -7.00
CA VAL A 477 33.75 -30.41 -5.98
C VAL A 477 32.22 -30.51 -6.01
N VAL A 478 31.60 -30.40 -7.20
CA VAL A 478 30.14 -30.55 -7.40
C VAL A 478 29.63 -31.87 -6.82
N ARG A 479 30.24 -33.01 -7.17
CA ARG A 479 29.87 -34.34 -6.63
C ARG A 479 29.96 -34.40 -5.11
N SER A 480 31.01 -33.80 -4.56
CA SER A 480 31.25 -33.84 -3.11
C SER A 480 30.21 -33.02 -2.36
N TYR A 481 29.91 -31.79 -2.81
CA TYR A 481 28.83 -30.98 -2.22
C TYR A 481 27.46 -31.61 -2.42
N LEU A 482 27.15 -32.11 -3.61
CA LEU A 482 25.87 -32.77 -3.89
C LEU A 482 25.65 -33.95 -2.92
N ARG A 483 26.66 -34.80 -2.74
CA ARG A 483 26.58 -35.94 -1.80
C ARG A 483 26.37 -35.47 -0.37
N GLN A 484 27.07 -34.43 0.08
CA GLN A 484 26.90 -33.90 1.44
C GLN A 484 25.54 -33.23 1.64
N LEU A 485 25.01 -32.49 0.66
CA LEU A 485 23.70 -31.85 0.73
C LEU A 485 22.56 -32.89 0.73
N LEU A 486 22.66 -33.95 -0.08
CA LEU A 486 21.69 -35.03 -0.08
C LEU A 486 21.71 -35.84 1.23
N GLN A 487 22.90 -36.10 1.78
CA GLN A 487 23.04 -36.87 3.02
C GLN A 487 22.69 -36.05 4.27
N TYR A 488 23.01 -34.76 4.25
CA TYR A 488 22.79 -33.83 5.35
C TYR A 488 22.15 -32.56 4.77
N PRO A 489 20.82 -32.51 4.58
CA PRO A 489 20.16 -31.33 4.05
C PRO A 489 20.22 -30.15 5.05
N PRO A 490 20.13 -28.89 4.58
CA PRO A 490 19.90 -27.75 5.47
C PRO A 490 18.57 -27.90 6.23
N ALA A 491 18.52 -27.41 7.47
CA ALA A 491 17.32 -27.52 8.29
C ALA A 491 16.10 -26.86 7.62
N GLY A 492 15.00 -27.61 7.52
CA GLY A 492 13.75 -27.14 6.93
C GLY A 492 13.81 -26.92 5.41
N PHE A 493 14.72 -27.62 4.71
CA PHE A 493 14.77 -27.70 3.25
C PHE A 493 14.90 -29.15 2.78
N ARG A 494 14.13 -29.51 1.76
CA ARG A 494 14.35 -30.70 0.94
C ARG A 494 15.33 -30.38 -0.18
N VAL A 495 16.41 -31.13 -0.31
CA VAL A 495 17.40 -30.94 -1.39
C VAL A 495 16.92 -31.67 -2.63
N GLU A 496 16.76 -30.93 -3.72
CA GLU A 496 16.24 -31.44 -5.00
C GLU A 496 17.24 -31.06 -6.11
N PRO A 497 18.05 -32.01 -6.59
CA PRO A 497 18.93 -31.76 -7.72
C PRO A 497 18.12 -31.52 -9.01
N VAL A 498 18.55 -30.57 -9.82
CA VAL A 498 17.85 -30.14 -11.04
C VAL A 498 18.82 -29.99 -12.20
N TYR A 499 18.30 -30.12 -13.43
CA TYR A 499 19.08 -29.90 -14.64
C TYR A 499 18.29 -29.11 -15.68
N ALA A 500 19.00 -28.29 -16.45
CA ALA A 500 18.47 -27.48 -17.53
C ALA A 500 18.24 -28.31 -18.81
N THR A 501 17.18 -28.01 -19.55
CA THR A 501 16.85 -28.64 -20.83
C THR A 501 17.14 -27.72 -22.02
N ARG A 502 17.36 -28.30 -23.20
CA ARG A 502 17.54 -27.53 -24.45
C ARG A 502 16.30 -26.70 -24.84
N SER A 503 15.12 -27.04 -24.31
CA SER A 503 13.85 -26.36 -24.55
C SER A 503 13.57 -25.18 -23.61
N GLY A 504 14.54 -24.78 -22.76
CA GLY A 504 14.51 -23.53 -22.00
C GLY A 504 13.95 -23.61 -20.58
N GLY A 505 13.91 -24.79 -19.96
CA GLY A 505 13.39 -25.00 -18.61
C GLY A 505 14.25 -25.92 -17.75
N TYR A 506 13.89 -26.07 -16.48
CA TYR A 506 14.54 -27.01 -15.56
C TYR A 506 13.64 -28.21 -15.27
N ARG A 507 14.26 -29.37 -15.09
CA ARG A 507 13.60 -30.59 -14.62
C ARG A 507 14.30 -31.08 -13.35
N TYR A 508 13.56 -31.78 -12.51
CA TYR A 508 14.17 -32.53 -11.40
C TYR A 508 15.16 -33.55 -11.98
N ALA A 509 16.22 -33.89 -11.26
CA ALA A 509 17.25 -34.82 -11.72
C ALA A 509 17.17 -36.17 -10.96
N ARG A 510 15.97 -36.68 -10.70
CA ARG A 510 15.77 -37.85 -9.81
C ARG A 510 16.34 -39.12 -10.41
N LEU A 511 16.23 -39.30 -11.73
CA LEU A 511 16.85 -40.44 -12.42
C LEU A 511 18.38 -40.40 -12.29
N PHE A 512 18.98 -39.22 -12.44
CA PHE A 512 20.41 -39.04 -12.20
C PHE A 512 20.78 -39.37 -10.74
N VAL A 513 20.00 -38.88 -9.78
CA VAL A 513 20.25 -39.07 -8.34
C VAL A 513 20.19 -40.55 -7.96
N SER A 514 19.21 -41.31 -8.47
CA SER A 514 19.10 -42.75 -8.24
C SER A 514 20.39 -43.47 -8.68
N ARG A 515 20.88 -43.18 -9.89
CA ARG A 515 22.17 -43.72 -10.37
C ARG A 515 23.36 -43.24 -9.54
N PHE A 516 23.39 -41.96 -9.17
CA PHE A 516 24.47 -41.36 -8.40
C PHE A 516 24.60 -41.94 -6.98
N LEU A 517 23.49 -42.41 -6.40
CA LEU A 517 23.43 -43.06 -5.08
C LEU A 517 23.46 -44.60 -5.16
N GLY A 518 23.33 -45.19 -6.36
CA GLY A 518 23.38 -46.63 -6.58
C GLY A 518 22.06 -47.38 -6.38
N TYR A 519 20.90 -46.72 -6.57
CA TYR A 519 19.57 -47.31 -6.53
C TYR A 519 19.07 -47.75 -7.92
N GLU A 520 18.12 -48.70 -7.97
CA GLU A 520 17.47 -49.15 -9.22
C GLU A 520 16.50 -48.09 -9.80
N GLU A 521 16.34 -48.05 -11.13
CA GLU A 521 15.50 -47.07 -11.82
C GLU A 521 14.02 -47.47 -11.79
N ASP A 522 13.16 -46.65 -11.18
CA ASP A 522 11.72 -46.67 -11.42
C ASP A 522 11.46 -45.82 -12.67
N GLY A 523 11.06 -46.44 -13.79
CA GLY A 523 11.02 -45.85 -15.15
C GLY A 523 10.07 -44.66 -15.41
N GLU A 524 9.89 -43.73 -14.47
CA GLU A 524 9.21 -42.45 -14.70
C GLU A 524 10.19 -41.37 -15.20
N GLU A 525 9.78 -40.61 -16.21
CA GLU A 525 10.55 -39.43 -16.64
C GLU A 525 10.60 -38.33 -15.57
N ASP A 526 11.77 -37.71 -15.42
CA ASP A 526 11.97 -36.54 -14.58
C ASP A 526 11.01 -35.42 -14.95
N ARG A 527 10.28 -34.83 -14.00
CA ARG A 527 9.24 -33.81 -14.30
C ARG A 527 9.82 -32.38 -14.32
N PRO A 528 9.16 -31.41 -14.98
CA PRO A 528 9.50 -30.00 -14.82
C PRO A 528 9.52 -29.59 -13.35
N ILE A 529 10.45 -28.70 -12.97
CA ILE A 529 10.54 -28.23 -11.59
C ILE A 529 9.28 -27.45 -11.19
N GLN A 530 8.87 -27.61 -9.94
CA GLN A 530 7.89 -26.74 -9.29
C GLN A 530 8.61 -25.98 -8.19
N TRP A 531 8.21 -24.72 -7.97
CA TRP A 531 8.81 -23.85 -6.97
C TRP A 531 7.77 -23.01 -6.27
N GLN A 532 8.15 -22.45 -5.13
CA GLN A 532 7.33 -21.55 -4.31
C GLN A 532 8.20 -20.47 -3.66
N ARG A 533 7.55 -19.41 -3.16
CA ARG A 533 8.21 -18.37 -2.37
C ARG A 533 8.93 -18.99 -1.17
N GLY A 534 10.20 -18.62 -0.98
CA GLY A 534 11.06 -19.14 0.09
C GLY A 534 11.90 -20.37 -0.29
N ASP A 535 11.72 -20.95 -1.48
CA ASP A 535 12.67 -21.91 -2.03
C ASP A 535 14.00 -21.21 -2.38
N ILE A 536 15.07 -22.00 -2.51
CA ILE A 536 16.38 -21.53 -2.94
C ILE A 536 16.75 -22.27 -4.23
N PHE A 537 17.16 -21.54 -5.25
CA PHE A 537 17.86 -22.08 -6.40
C PHE A 537 19.35 -21.85 -6.21
N PHE A 538 20.13 -22.93 -6.24
CA PHE A 538 21.58 -22.89 -6.07
C PHE A 538 22.29 -23.44 -7.30
N GLY A 539 22.91 -22.54 -8.05
CA GLY A 539 23.79 -22.89 -9.16
C GLY A 539 25.12 -23.44 -8.67
N LEU A 540 25.19 -24.76 -8.49
CA LEU A 540 26.40 -25.46 -8.05
C LEU A 540 27.29 -25.84 -9.23
N ASP A 541 26.69 -26.31 -10.32
CA ASP A 541 27.40 -26.81 -11.49
C ASP A 541 27.22 -25.89 -12.70
N MET A 542 28.28 -25.12 -12.97
CA MET A 542 28.16 -23.90 -13.74
C MET A 542 28.86 -23.99 -15.09
N GLN A 543 28.13 -23.62 -16.15
CA GLN A 543 28.63 -23.49 -17.51
C GLN A 543 28.01 -22.26 -18.16
N HIS A 544 28.85 -21.32 -18.60
CA HIS A 544 28.43 -20.00 -19.07
C HIS A 544 27.28 -20.05 -20.08
N HIS A 545 27.27 -21.01 -21.01
CA HIS A 545 26.22 -21.17 -22.00
C HIS A 545 24.87 -21.58 -21.39
N VAL A 546 24.84 -22.49 -20.40
CA VAL A 546 23.61 -22.92 -19.72
C VAL A 546 22.96 -21.74 -19.00
N GLN A 547 23.74 -21.04 -18.17
CA GLN A 547 23.17 -19.96 -17.37
C GLN A 547 22.77 -18.73 -18.20
N LEU A 548 23.52 -18.39 -19.26
CA LEU A 548 23.12 -17.30 -20.17
C LEU A 548 21.80 -17.62 -20.90
N THR A 549 21.60 -18.87 -21.35
CA THR A 549 20.34 -19.29 -21.99
C THR A 549 19.15 -19.24 -21.03
N HIS A 550 19.36 -19.51 -19.74
CA HIS A 550 18.27 -19.62 -18.74
C HIS A 550 18.10 -18.36 -17.87
N ALA A 551 18.70 -17.23 -18.22
CA ALA A 551 18.59 -15.97 -17.47
C ALA A 551 17.13 -15.52 -17.21
N LYS A 552 16.22 -15.79 -18.17
CA LYS A 552 14.78 -15.53 -18.00
C LYS A 552 14.15 -16.37 -16.89
N THR A 553 14.56 -17.63 -16.76
CA THR A 553 14.07 -18.56 -15.73
C THR A 553 14.47 -18.08 -14.33
N TYR A 554 15.72 -17.64 -14.15
CA TYR A 554 16.16 -17.08 -12.86
C TYR A 554 15.38 -15.82 -12.48
N ARG A 555 15.11 -14.94 -13.44
CA ARG A 555 14.26 -13.77 -13.21
C ARG A 555 12.86 -14.17 -12.74
N GLN A 556 12.24 -15.17 -13.38
CA GLN A 556 10.94 -15.68 -12.97
C GLN A 556 10.96 -16.29 -11.56
N LEU A 557 11.96 -17.10 -11.25
CA LEU A 557 12.14 -17.67 -9.91
C LEU A 557 12.17 -16.56 -8.85
N ARG A 558 12.95 -15.50 -9.09
CA ARG A 558 13.05 -14.35 -8.17
C ARG A 558 11.76 -13.56 -8.04
N GLN A 559 11.05 -13.33 -9.15
CA GLN A 559 9.73 -12.68 -9.15
C GLN A 559 8.71 -13.47 -8.32
N ASP A 560 8.81 -14.81 -8.34
CA ASP A 560 7.98 -15.71 -7.54
C ASP A 560 8.48 -15.87 -6.08
N GLY A 561 9.57 -15.16 -5.72
CA GLY A 561 10.12 -15.12 -4.37
C GLY A 561 11.08 -16.26 -4.01
N VAL A 562 11.66 -16.94 -5.00
CA VAL A 562 12.76 -17.89 -4.85
C VAL A 562 14.07 -17.12 -4.77
N VAL A 563 14.95 -17.48 -3.84
CA VAL A 563 16.28 -16.88 -3.73
C VAL A 563 17.24 -17.59 -4.68
N VAL A 564 17.88 -16.85 -5.58
CA VAL A 564 18.80 -17.41 -6.58
C VAL A 564 20.25 -17.08 -6.22
N LYS A 565 21.04 -18.13 -5.92
CA LYS A 565 22.45 -18.04 -5.54
C LYS A 565 23.32 -18.87 -6.47
N PHE A 566 24.55 -18.42 -6.69
CA PHE A 566 25.52 -19.10 -7.57
C PHE A 566 26.86 -19.31 -6.86
N LEU A 567 27.50 -20.47 -7.07
CA LEU A 567 28.87 -20.73 -6.60
C LEU A 567 29.88 -20.29 -7.67
N VAL A 568 30.80 -19.41 -7.29
CA VAL A 568 31.90 -18.92 -8.14
C VAL A 568 33.19 -19.61 -7.72
N TYR A 569 33.74 -20.39 -8.64
CA TYR A 569 34.97 -21.17 -8.42
C TYR A 569 36.22 -20.31 -8.60
N ASP A 570 36.36 -19.67 -9.77
CA ASP A 570 37.51 -18.84 -10.11
C ASP A 570 37.14 -17.77 -11.14
N LEU A 571 38.06 -16.83 -11.36
CA LEU A 571 37.97 -15.79 -12.40
C LEU A 571 39.15 -15.89 -13.38
N LEU A 572 39.75 -17.08 -13.55
CA LEU A 572 40.96 -17.27 -14.35
C LEU A 572 40.79 -16.81 -15.80
N PRO A 573 39.65 -17.05 -16.49
CA PRO A 573 39.43 -16.53 -17.86
C PRO A 573 39.48 -15.01 -17.99
N ILE A 574 39.35 -14.28 -16.88
CA ILE A 574 39.45 -12.82 -16.84
C ILE A 574 40.84 -12.38 -16.39
N GLN A 575 41.36 -12.98 -15.31
CA GLN A 575 42.65 -12.62 -14.73
C GLN A 575 43.83 -13.02 -15.60
N LEU A 576 43.70 -14.11 -16.36
CA LEU A 576 44.74 -14.70 -17.21
C LEU A 576 44.25 -14.86 -18.65
N ALA A 577 43.56 -13.85 -19.19
CA ALA A 577 42.94 -13.92 -20.52
C ALA A 577 43.90 -14.40 -21.61
N ASP A 578 45.16 -13.95 -21.59
CA ASP A 578 46.20 -14.32 -22.56
C ASP A 578 46.60 -15.81 -22.53
N SER A 579 46.22 -16.53 -21.46
CA SER A 579 46.48 -17.97 -21.29
C SER A 579 45.40 -18.86 -21.90
N PHE A 580 44.27 -18.30 -22.33
CA PHE A 580 43.17 -19.03 -22.96
C PHE A 580 43.25 -18.92 -24.49
N LYS A 581 43.12 -20.05 -25.19
CA LYS A 581 43.25 -20.12 -26.66
C LYS A 581 42.09 -19.49 -27.44
N ASP A 582 40.99 -19.18 -26.77
CA ASP A 582 39.80 -18.60 -27.38
C ASP A 582 39.73 -17.11 -27.03
N ASP A 583 39.98 -16.27 -28.03
CA ASP A 583 39.98 -14.81 -27.90
C ASP A 583 38.61 -14.24 -27.44
N LYS A 584 37.54 -15.03 -27.52
CA LYS A 584 36.19 -14.66 -27.03
C LYS A 584 35.91 -15.12 -25.60
N ALA A 585 36.77 -15.95 -25.00
CA ALA A 585 36.55 -16.53 -23.68
C ALA A 585 36.36 -15.45 -22.60
N LYS A 586 37.19 -14.40 -22.62
CA LYS A 586 37.08 -13.28 -21.67
C LYS A 586 35.73 -12.58 -21.76
N ALA A 587 35.32 -12.17 -22.96
CA ALA A 587 34.07 -11.45 -23.17
C ALA A 587 32.84 -12.28 -22.77
N LEU A 588 32.86 -13.58 -23.09
CA LEU A 588 31.80 -14.52 -22.72
C LEU A 588 31.72 -14.73 -21.20
N TYR A 589 32.87 -14.82 -20.52
CA TYR A 589 32.94 -14.97 -19.07
C TYR A 589 32.49 -13.69 -18.35
N GLU A 590 32.83 -12.51 -18.87
CA GLU A 590 32.33 -11.22 -18.36
C GLU A 590 30.80 -11.12 -18.48
N GLN A 591 30.23 -11.56 -19.61
CA GLN A 591 28.77 -11.62 -19.79
C GLN A 591 28.12 -12.57 -18.76
N TRP A 592 28.74 -13.72 -18.51
CA TRP A 592 28.28 -14.68 -17.51
C TRP A 592 28.38 -14.15 -16.08
N LEU A 593 29.48 -13.50 -15.70
CA LEU A 593 29.62 -12.87 -14.39
C LEU A 593 28.57 -11.79 -14.18
N ARG A 594 28.30 -10.94 -15.18
CA ARG A 594 27.21 -9.94 -15.13
C ARG A 594 25.86 -10.58 -14.83
N MET A 595 25.57 -11.75 -15.40
CA MET A 595 24.36 -12.50 -15.10
C MET A 595 24.35 -13.03 -13.66
N ILE A 596 25.47 -13.55 -13.14
CA ILE A 596 25.58 -14.04 -11.75
C ILE A 596 25.36 -12.92 -10.74
N VAL A 597 26.06 -11.79 -10.91
CA VAL A 597 25.98 -10.65 -9.97
C VAL A 597 24.65 -9.90 -10.06
N ALA A 598 23.83 -10.16 -11.07
CA ALA A 598 22.46 -9.62 -11.13
C ALA A 598 21.47 -10.36 -10.21
N GLN A 599 21.86 -11.50 -9.63
CA GLN A 599 21.02 -12.38 -8.81
C GLN A 599 21.05 -11.99 -7.33
N ASP A 600 20.56 -12.86 -6.44
CA ASP A 600 20.42 -12.53 -5.02
C ASP A 600 21.75 -12.63 -4.26
N ALA A 601 22.62 -13.59 -4.59
CA ALA A 601 23.97 -13.66 -4.03
C ALA A 601 24.94 -14.49 -4.90
N ALA A 602 26.24 -14.22 -4.74
CA ALA A 602 27.33 -15.04 -5.26
C ALA A 602 28.16 -15.55 -4.08
N ILE A 603 28.33 -16.87 -4.00
CA ILE A 603 29.15 -17.53 -2.99
C ILE A 603 30.49 -17.84 -3.65
N CYS A 604 31.59 -17.37 -3.09
CA CYS A 604 32.92 -17.65 -3.63
C CYS A 604 33.55 -18.83 -2.89
N ILE A 605 34.31 -19.68 -3.59
CA ILE A 605 34.96 -20.84 -2.96
C ILE A 605 36.18 -20.47 -2.09
N SER A 606 36.70 -19.24 -2.21
CA SER A 606 37.87 -18.76 -1.47
C SER A 606 37.87 -17.23 -1.31
N SER A 607 38.64 -16.72 -0.34
CA SER A 607 38.85 -15.28 -0.16
C SER A 607 39.50 -14.63 -1.38
N ALA A 608 40.48 -15.30 -2.00
CA ALA A 608 41.11 -14.83 -3.22
C ALA A 608 40.10 -14.68 -4.38
N THR A 609 39.15 -15.61 -4.50
CA THR A 609 38.07 -15.51 -5.48
C THR A 609 37.14 -14.34 -5.16
N THR A 610 36.85 -14.09 -3.87
CA THR A 610 36.05 -12.94 -3.43
C THR A 610 36.75 -11.62 -3.72
N GLU A 611 38.04 -11.50 -3.41
CA GLU A 611 38.85 -10.30 -3.71
C GLU A 611 38.88 -10.05 -5.22
N ALA A 612 39.12 -11.10 -6.02
CA ALA A 612 39.10 -11.01 -7.48
C ALA A 612 37.73 -10.56 -8.02
N LEU A 613 36.64 -11.12 -7.51
CA LEU A 613 35.29 -10.74 -7.92
C LEU A 613 34.95 -9.32 -7.47
N THR A 614 35.35 -8.92 -6.27
CA THR A 614 35.16 -7.55 -5.74
C THR A 614 35.92 -6.54 -6.59
N GLN A 615 37.16 -6.84 -6.96
CA GLN A 615 37.99 -5.99 -7.81
C GLN A 615 37.36 -5.89 -9.21
N TRP A 616 36.92 -7.01 -9.79
CA TRP A 616 36.24 -7.01 -11.07
C TRP A 616 34.95 -6.19 -11.02
N MET A 617 34.13 -6.35 -9.98
CA MET A 617 32.91 -5.57 -9.79
C MET A 617 33.17 -4.08 -9.63
N SER A 618 34.20 -3.71 -8.87
CA SER A 618 34.60 -2.31 -8.68
C SER A 618 35.08 -1.69 -9.99
N ALA A 619 35.85 -2.44 -10.79
CA ALA A 619 36.30 -2.01 -12.11
C ALA A 619 35.20 -1.99 -13.18
N ASN A 620 34.06 -2.65 -12.92
CA ASN A 620 32.92 -2.77 -13.85
C ASN A 620 31.63 -2.19 -13.24
N ALA A 621 31.75 -1.27 -12.26
CA ALA A 621 30.63 -0.80 -11.44
C ALA A 621 29.48 -0.18 -12.27
N GLU A 622 29.75 0.34 -13.46
CA GLU A 622 28.73 0.87 -14.38
C GLU A 622 27.92 -0.21 -15.11
N THR A 623 28.48 -1.42 -15.27
CA THR A 623 27.86 -2.52 -16.04
C THR A 623 27.35 -3.66 -15.16
N VAL A 624 27.75 -3.69 -13.89
CA VAL A 624 27.22 -4.59 -12.85
C VAL A 624 25.91 -3.99 -12.32
N ALA A 625 24.84 -4.80 -12.24
CA ALA A 625 23.53 -4.32 -11.78
C ALA A 625 23.63 -3.62 -10.39
N PRO A 626 23.38 -2.29 -10.29
CA PRO A 626 23.41 -1.57 -9.03
C PRO A 626 22.32 -2.10 -8.11
N GLY A 627 22.77 -2.52 -6.93
CA GLY A 627 22.00 -3.33 -6.00
C GLY A 627 22.73 -4.55 -5.48
N PHE A 628 23.77 -5.00 -6.19
CA PHE A 628 24.75 -5.92 -5.62
C PHE A 628 25.81 -5.11 -4.87
N GLY A 629 25.52 -4.77 -3.62
CA GLY A 629 26.54 -4.24 -2.70
C GLY A 629 27.58 -5.32 -2.41
N ILE A 630 28.79 -4.92 -2.00
CA ILE A 630 29.81 -5.84 -1.45
C ILE A 630 29.19 -6.74 -0.36
N ASP A 631 28.19 -6.23 0.36
CA ASP A 631 27.37 -6.93 1.36
C ASP A 631 26.69 -8.22 0.86
N ARG A 632 26.60 -8.46 -0.46
CA ARG A 632 26.05 -9.70 -1.05
C ARG A 632 27.09 -10.73 -1.45
N LEU A 633 28.38 -10.41 -1.31
CA LEU A 633 29.46 -11.37 -1.42
C LEU A 633 29.60 -12.12 -0.10
N GLN A 634 29.50 -13.44 -0.17
CA GLN A 634 29.64 -14.28 1.02
C GLN A 634 30.96 -15.04 0.94
N LEU A 635 31.88 -14.68 1.85
CA LEU A 635 33.18 -15.33 2.01
C LEU A 635 33.05 -16.77 2.54
N TYR A 636 34.01 -17.60 2.13
CA TYR A 636 34.18 -18.98 2.58
C TYR A 636 34.90 -19.11 3.94
N GLN A 637 35.06 -18.04 4.72
CA GLN A 637 35.72 -18.09 6.04
C GLN A 637 34.87 -17.40 7.13
N SER A 638 34.95 -17.89 8.35
CA SER A 638 34.26 -17.31 9.52
C SER A 638 34.95 -16.04 9.99
N ASP A 639 34.18 -14.99 10.29
CA ASP A 639 34.66 -13.68 10.78
C ASP A 639 35.37 -13.69 12.16
N SER A 640 35.70 -14.87 12.70
CA SER A 640 36.18 -15.04 14.08
C SER A 640 37.54 -15.74 14.25
N ASP A 641 38.32 -15.99 13.19
CA ASP A 641 39.63 -16.68 13.34
C ASP A 641 40.84 -15.72 13.15
N PRO A 642 41.82 -15.69 14.08
CA PRO A 642 43.05 -14.92 13.90
C PRO A 642 43.98 -15.57 12.85
N PRO A 643 44.93 -14.81 12.26
CA PRO A 643 45.81 -15.31 11.21
C PRO A 643 46.80 -16.34 11.78
N SER A 644 46.47 -17.63 11.67
CA SER A 644 47.44 -18.71 11.91
C SER A 644 48.08 -19.13 10.58
N ASN A 645 49.41 -19.15 10.52
CA ASN A 645 50.22 -19.57 9.36
C ASN A 645 50.18 -21.10 9.10
N THR A 646 49.12 -21.78 9.53
CA THR A 646 48.95 -23.24 9.43
C THR A 646 47.85 -23.56 8.42
N MET A 647 48.19 -24.28 7.35
CA MET A 647 47.23 -24.73 6.34
C MET A 647 46.20 -25.67 6.99
N ARG A 648 44.96 -25.20 7.16
CA ARG A 648 43.87 -25.95 7.81
C ARG A 648 43.08 -26.72 6.76
N TRP A 649 43.16 -28.04 6.79
CA TRP A 649 42.35 -28.90 5.92
C TRP A 649 40.93 -29.03 6.47
N LEU A 650 39.93 -28.72 5.65
CA LEU A 650 38.53 -29.00 5.94
C LEU A 650 38.12 -30.31 5.27
N SER A 651 37.33 -31.12 5.98
CA SER A 651 36.59 -32.22 5.36
C SER A 651 35.43 -31.67 4.51
N TRP A 652 34.99 -32.43 3.50
CA TRP A 652 33.81 -32.07 2.69
C TRP A 652 32.56 -31.77 3.52
N ARG A 653 32.42 -32.45 4.67
CA ARG A 653 31.32 -32.19 5.60
C ARG A 653 31.43 -30.81 6.24
N GLN A 654 32.59 -30.45 6.79
CA GLN A 654 32.83 -29.12 7.38
C GLN A 654 32.67 -28.00 6.34
N SER A 655 33.21 -28.22 5.14
CA SER A 655 33.02 -27.37 3.97
C SER A 655 31.55 -27.18 3.60
N CYS A 656 30.76 -28.25 3.63
CA CYS A 656 29.33 -28.20 3.32
C CYS A 656 28.53 -27.48 4.42
N GLU A 657 28.86 -27.67 5.70
CA GLU A 657 28.20 -26.91 6.79
C GLU A 657 28.42 -25.40 6.66
N GLN A 658 29.64 -24.97 6.33
CA GLN A 658 29.90 -23.56 6.04
C GLN A 658 29.07 -23.07 4.85
N LEU A 659 29.02 -23.84 3.75
CA LEU A 659 28.19 -23.51 2.60
C LEU A 659 26.70 -23.37 2.96
N LYS A 660 26.15 -24.26 3.80
CA LYS A 660 24.73 -24.23 4.20
C LYS A 660 24.36 -22.93 4.92
N THR A 661 25.23 -22.44 5.81
CA THR A 661 24.98 -21.17 6.50
C THR A 661 24.79 -20.04 5.50
N LYS A 662 25.67 -19.98 4.49
CA LYS A 662 25.61 -18.99 3.40
C LYS A 662 24.43 -19.21 2.44
N LEU A 663 24.04 -20.46 2.18
CA LEU A 663 22.87 -20.78 1.36
C LEU A 663 21.56 -20.35 2.02
N VAL A 664 21.40 -20.60 3.31
CA VAL A 664 20.15 -20.33 4.05
C VAL A 664 20.07 -18.90 4.58
N ASP A 665 21.21 -18.20 4.72
CA ASP A 665 21.23 -16.80 5.17
C ASP A 665 20.44 -15.90 4.21
N ARG A 666 19.50 -15.15 4.77
CA ARG A 666 18.49 -14.40 4.01
C ARG A 666 18.99 -13.00 3.74
N HIS A 667 19.51 -12.77 2.54
CA HIS A 667 19.61 -11.41 2.02
C HIS A 667 18.33 -11.10 1.25
N TYR A 668 17.36 -10.54 1.95
CA TYR A 668 16.18 -10.01 1.27
C TYR A 668 16.59 -8.85 0.37
N ARG A 669 16.21 -8.94 -0.91
CA ARG A 669 16.29 -7.81 -1.83
C ARG A 669 15.52 -6.64 -1.19
N ARG A 670 16.22 -5.55 -0.88
CA ARG A 670 15.61 -4.29 -0.45
C ARG A 670 14.58 -3.87 -1.50
N ARG A 671 13.35 -3.58 -1.09
CA ARG A 671 12.22 -3.26 -1.98
C ARG A 671 12.56 -2.03 -2.83
N GLN A 672 11.95 -1.89 -3.99
CA GLN A 672 12.20 -0.76 -4.89
C GLN A 672 11.02 0.22 -4.90
N LEU A 673 11.36 1.51 -4.92
CA LEU A 673 10.47 2.58 -5.35
C LEU A 673 10.93 2.99 -6.75
N LEU A 674 10.24 2.46 -7.76
CA LEU A 674 10.46 2.76 -9.18
C LEU A 674 9.82 4.11 -9.49
N VAL A 675 10.64 5.14 -9.75
CA VAL A 675 10.19 6.51 -9.98
C VAL A 675 10.28 6.83 -11.46
N ASP A 676 9.13 6.97 -12.12
CA ASP A 676 9.11 7.26 -13.55
C ASP A 676 9.46 8.73 -13.82
N ILE A 677 10.52 8.91 -14.61
CA ILE A 677 11.06 10.20 -15.02
C ILE A 677 11.24 10.26 -16.54
N SER A 678 10.40 9.55 -17.31
CA SER A 678 10.71 9.37 -18.73
C SER A 678 10.62 10.63 -19.59
N GLU A 679 9.81 11.64 -19.23
CA GLU A 679 9.83 12.92 -19.95
C GLU A 679 11.14 13.65 -19.65
N LEU A 680 11.56 13.71 -18.39
CA LEU A 680 12.83 14.32 -17.98
C LEU A 680 14.05 13.70 -18.69
N VAL A 681 14.07 12.38 -18.91
CA VAL A 681 15.15 11.71 -19.66
C VAL A 681 15.12 12.05 -21.15
N GLN A 682 13.95 12.25 -21.74
CA GLN A 682 13.79 12.49 -23.18
C GLN A 682 13.89 13.97 -23.56
N ARG A 683 13.31 14.86 -22.74
CA ARG A 683 13.10 16.28 -23.01
C ARG A 683 13.12 17.06 -21.69
N ASP A 684 14.26 17.63 -21.31
CA ASP A 684 14.31 18.60 -20.20
C ASP A 684 13.89 20.01 -20.70
N VAL A 685 12.58 20.18 -20.90
CA VAL A 685 12.01 21.43 -21.40
C VAL A 685 12.00 22.54 -20.33
N ASN A 686 12.48 22.27 -19.11
CA ASN A 686 12.50 23.19 -17.97
C ASN A 686 11.14 23.87 -17.72
N THR A 687 10.03 23.12 -17.76
CA THR A 687 8.73 23.65 -17.33
C THR A 687 8.58 23.54 -15.81
N GLY A 688 7.51 24.13 -15.26
CA GLY A 688 7.17 23.99 -13.84
C GLY A 688 7.03 22.53 -13.40
N ILE A 689 6.56 21.63 -14.27
CA ILE A 689 6.43 20.19 -13.96
C ILE A 689 7.82 19.55 -13.86
N GLN A 690 8.72 19.74 -14.83
CA GLN A 690 10.05 19.14 -14.75
C GLN A 690 10.85 19.67 -13.55
N ARG A 691 10.59 20.91 -13.09
CA ARG A 691 11.16 21.41 -11.84
C ARG A 691 10.68 20.61 -10.63
N VAL A 692 9.38 20.33 -10.52
CA VAL A 692 8.81 19.46 -9.47
C VAL A 692 9.46 18.08 -9.51
N VAL A 693 9.53 17.46 -10.69
CA VAL A 693 10.11 16.12 -10.87
C VAL A 693 11.57 16.09 -10.40
N ARG A 694 12.41 17.05 -10.83
CA ARG A 694 13.83 17.14 -10.42
C ARG A 694 13.98 17.32 -8.91
N SER A 695 13.23 18.26 -8.32
CA SER A 695 13.36 18.58 -6.89
C SER A 695 12.92 17.40 -6.00
N VAL A 696 11.79 16.77 -6.33
CA VAL A 696 11.30 15.60 -5.58
C VAL A 696 12.25 14.41 -5.73
N LEU A 697 12.69 14.12 -6.97
CA LEU A 697 13.64 13.06 -7.24
C LEU A 697 14.94 13.23 -6.45
N LEU A 698 15.50 14.44 -6.44
CA LEU A 698 16.74 14.75 -5.73
C LEU A 698 16.60 14.50 -4.23
N GLU A 699 15.49 14.92 -3.61
CA GLU A 699 15.24 14.68 -2.19
C GLU A 699 15.07 13.18 -1.87
N TRP A 700 14.38 12.42 -2.72
CA TRP A 700 14.24 10.97 -2.53
C TRP A 700 15.56 10.20 -2.74
N LEU A 701 16.43 10.64 -3.64
CA LEU A 701 17.76 10.05 -3.80
C LEU A 701 18.66 10.35 -2.61
N ARG A 702 18.59 11.57 -2.05
CA ARG A 702 19.34 11.96 -0.85
C ARG A 702 18.83 11.27 0.41
N ARG A 703 17.51 11.07 0.52
CA ARG A 703 16.83 10.54 1.70
C ARG A 703 15.84 9.46 1.30
N PRO A 704 16.32 8.27 0.93
CA PRO A 704 15.45 7.20 0.51
C PRO A 704 14.58 6.68 1.68
N PRO A 705 13.32 6.27 1.42
CA PRO A 705 12.47 5.59 2.40
C PRO A 705 13.15 4.40 3.08
N GLN A 706 12.83 4.18 4.36
CA GLN A 706 13.29 3.01 5.10
C GLN A 706 12.81 1.72 4.40
N HIS A 707 13.67 0.70 4.32
CA HIS A 707 13.41 -0.59 3.65
C HIS A 707 13.22 -0.55 2.13
N TYR A 708 13.22 0.64 1.52
CA TYR A 708 13.11 0.82 0.08
C TYR A 708 14.41 1.40 -0.52
N ARG A 709 14.63 1.13 -1.80
CA ARG A 709 15.65 1.73 -2.65
C ARG A 709 14.96 2.52 -3.74
N VAL A 710 15.32 3.79 -3.89
CA VAL A 710 14.75 4.66 -4.92
C VAL A 710 15.47 4.39 -6.24
N GLU A 711 14.70 4.05 -7.27
CA GLU A 711 15.18 3.63 -8.58
C GLU A 711 14.48 4.45 -9.66
N PRO A 712 15.15 5.46 -10.22
CA PRO A 712 14.60 6.23 -11.32
C PRO A 712 14.52 5.36 -12.58
N VAL A 713 13.39 5.42 -13.28
CA VAL A 713 13.11 4.60 -14.47
C VAL A 713 12.57 5.45 -15.61
N TYR A 714 12.76 4.98 -16.84
CA TYR A 714 12.23 5.63 -18.02
C TYR A 714 11.78 4.62 -19.08
N ALA A 715 10.83 5.02 -19.93
CA ALA A 715 10.40 4.29 -21.10
C ALA A 715 10.22 5.23 -22.30
N ARG A 716 10.23 4.66 -23.50
CA ARG A 716 9.83 5.33 -24.74
C ARG A 716 8.53 4.72 -25.22
N VAL A 717 7.79 5.41 -26.09
CA VAL A 717 6.53 4.89 -26.68
C VAL A 717 6.72 3.49 -27.28
N ASN A 718 7.85 3.24 -27.96
CA ASN A 718 8.14 1.97 -28.61
C ASN A 718 9.24 1.13 -27.92
N GLY A 719 9.38 1.21 -26.60
CA GLY A 719 10.42 0.46 -25.88
C GLY A 719 10.08 0.17 -24.42
N PRO A 720 10.65 -0.88 -23.83
CA PRO A 720 10.36 -1.28 -22.45
C PRO A 720 10.88 -0.26 -21.44
N TYR A 721 10.36 -0.32 -20.20
CA TYR A 721 10.92 0.40 -19.07
C TYR A 721 12.36 -0.05 -18.78
N ARG A 722 13.23 0.93 -18.61
CA ARG A 722 14.64 0.78 -18.24
C ARG A 722 14.95 1.62 -17.00
N TYR A 723 15.96 1.23 -16.24
CA TYR A 723 16.50 2.10 -15.18
C TYR A 723 17.14 3.34 -15.82
N ALA A 724 17.06 4.51 -15.20
CA ALA A 724 17.55 5.78 -15.78
C ALA A 724 18.97 6.14 -15.29
N ARG A 725 19.92 5.21 -15.27
CA ARG A 725 21.17 5.39 -14.50
C ARG A 725 22.13 6.36 -15.18
N GLN A 726 22.21 6.32 -16.50
CA GLN A 726 22.99 7.29 -17.26
C GLN A 726 22.48 8.72 -17.06
N PHE A 727 21.16 8.88 -16.92
CA PHE A 727 20.57 10.17 -16.58
C PHE A 727 20.99 10.58 -15.17
N ILE A 728 20.91 9.68 -14.18
CA ILE A 728 21.25 9.99 -12.78
C ILE A 728 22.72 10.34 -12.58
N GLN A 729 23.65 9.67 -13.28
CA GLN A 729 25.08 10.01 -13.21
C GLN A 729 25.33 11.46 -13.63
N ARG A 730 24.75 11.86 -14.77
CA ARG A 730 24.81 13.25 -15.27
C ARG A 730 24.08 14.22 -14.34
N PHE A 731 22.90 13.83 -13.86
CA PHE A 731 22.07 14.64 -12.96
C PHE A 731 22.76 14.93 -11.61
N LEU A 732 23.62 14.03 -11.13
CA LEU A 732 24.37 14.17 -9.87
C LEU A 732 25.82 14.63 -10.07
N ASN A 733 26.24 15.03 -11.27
CA ASN A 733 27.62 15.40 -11.61
C ASN A 733 28.66 14.33 -11.24
N LEU A 734 28.32 13.05 -11.40
CA LEU A 734 29.25 11.93 -11.25
C LEU A 734 30.04 11.72 -12.55
N SER A 735 31.24 11.15 -12.46
CA SER A 735 32.10 10.93 -13.64
C SER A 735 31.41 10.04 -14.68
N ASP A 736 31.39 10.51 -15.92
CA ASP A 736 30.75 9.86 -17.06
C ASP A 736 31.61 8.68 -17.53
N HIS A 737 31.03 7.49 -17.50
CA HIS A 737 31.77 6.26 -17.74
C HIS A 737 30.96 5.31 -18.66
N GLY A 738 30.97 5.62 -19.96
CA GLY A 738 30.71 4.67 -21.06
C GLY A 738 29.28 4.53 -21.61
N ASP A 739 29.20 4.18 -22.92
CA ASP A 739 28.01 4.08 -23.78
C ASP A 739 27.10 2.83 -23.53
N ALA A 740 27.15 2.19 -22.36
CA ALA A 740 26.39 0.95 -22.13
C ALA A 740 24.89 1.20 -21.90
N GLU A 741 24.01 0.61 -22.71
CA GLU A 741 22.55 0.82 -22.63
C GLU A 741 21.98 0.46 -21.25
N ASP A 742 21.12 1.33 -20.70
CA ASP A 742 20.45 1.16 -19.42
C ASP A 742 19.64 -0.16 -19.35
N ALA A 743 19.78 -0.90 -18.25
CA ALA A 743 19.16 -2.22 -18.09
C ALA A 743 17.62 -2.15 -17.99
N LEU A 744 16.94 -3.24 -18.39
CA LEU A 744 15.49 -3.39 -18.23
C LEU A 744 15.09 -3.34 -16.75
N VAL A 745 13.94 -2.73 -16.46
CA VAL A 745 13.37 -2.70 -15.12
C VAL A 745 12.97 -4.11 -14.69
N GLU A 746 13.37 -4.48 -13.47
CA GLU A 746 13.02 -5.74 -12.84
C GLU A 746 12.29 -5.45 -11.53
N TYR A 747 11.04 -5.89 -11.41
CA TYR A 747 10.22 -5.68 -10.22
C TYR A 747 9.90 -7.00 -9.51
N SER A 748 9.50 -6.93 -8.25
CA SER A 748 9.08 -8.04 -7.39
C SER A 748 7.86 -7.65 -6.56
N PRO A 749 7.08 -8.61 -6.05
CA PRO A 749 5.97 -8.32 -5.16
C PRO A 749 6.40 -7.44 -3.96
N GLY A 750 5.66 -6.36 -3.70
CA GLY A 750 5.97 -5.37 -2.65
C GLY A 750 6.77 -4.15 -3.12
N ASP A 751 7.27 -4.14 -4.36
CA ASP A 751 7.80 -2.93 -4.99
C ASP A 751 6.68 -1.92 -5.29
N ARG A 752 7.06 -0.65 -5.46
CA ARG A 752 6.13 0.43 -5.81
C ARG A 752 6.59 1.09 -7.10
N PHE A 753 5.65 1.38 -7.99
CA PHE A 753 5.84 2.22 -9.16
C PHE A 753 5.11 3.55 -8.95
N PHE A 754 5.81 4.65 -9.13
CA PHE A 754 5.27 5.99 -9.03
C PHE A 754 5.54 6.79 -10.30
N GLY A 755 4.47 7.09 -11.03
CA GLY A 755 4.48 7.99 -12.18
C GLY A 755 4.67 9.44 -11.74
N LEU A 756 5.90 9.86 -11.48
CA LEU A 756 6.21 11.22 -10.99
C LEU A 756 6.08 12.26 -12.11
N ASP A 757 6.39 11.88 -13.34
CA ASP A 757 6.39 12.76 -14.51
C ASP A 757 5.07 12.72 -15.30
N LEU A 758 4.77 13.79 -16.05
CA LEU A 758 3.55 13.89 -16.86
C LEU A 758 3.83 13.53 -18.33
N GLN A 759 3.44 12.32 -18.73
CA GLN A 759 3.71 11.81 -20.08
C GLN A 759 2.57 10.95 -20.65
N PRO A 760 1.48 11.58 -21.16
CA PRO A 760 0.31 10.87 -21.66
C PRO A 760 0.63 9.77 -22.67
N GLN A 761 1.49 10.05 -23.66
CA GLN A 761 1.78 9.12 -24.75
C GLN A 761 2.56 7.87 -24.31
N VAL A 762 3.50 8.02 -23.37
CA VAL A 762 4.26 6.89 -22.83
C VAL A 762 3.37 6.04 -21.93
N ALA A 763 2.60 6.67 -21.03
CA ALA A 763 1.68 5.95 -20.16
C ALA A 763 0.62 5.17 -20.96
N LEU A 764 0.10 5.74 -22.06
CA LEU A 764 -0.81 5.04 -22.97
C LEU A 764 -0.18 3.80 -23.61
N ALA A 765 1.04 3.94 -24.13
CA ALA A 765 1.76 2.81 -24.75
C ALA A 765 2.10 1.69 -23.75
N HIS A 766 2.20 2.02 -22.45
CA HIS A 766 2.62 1.11 -21.39
C HIS A 766 1.49 0.66 -20.45
N ALA A 767 0.23 0.90 -20.79
CA ALA A 767 -0.92 0.46 -19.99
C ALA A 767 -0.88 -1.04 -19.65
N ALA A 768 -0.51 -1.89 -20.61
CA ALA A 768 -0.35 -3.34 -20.39
C ALA A 768 0.79 -3.66 -19.40
N THR A 769 1.87 -2.88 -19.41
CA THR A 769 3.00 -3.03 -18.47
C THR A 769 2.55 -2.74 -17.05
N TYR A 770 1.77 -1.67 -16.83
CA TYR A 770 1.24 -1.35 -15.50
C TYR A 770 0.31 -2.44 -14.98
N ARG A 771 -0.58 -2.98 -15.82
CA ARG A 771 -1.44 -4.12 -15.44
C ARG A 771 -0.61 -5.35 -15.07
N ALA A 772 0.46 -5.64 -15.81
CA ALA A 772 1.37 -6.74 -15.52
C ALA A 772 2.12 -6.54 -14.18
N MET A 773 2.61 -5.32 -13.92
CA MET A 773 3.23 -4.95 -12.64
C MET A 773 2.27 -5.17 -11.47
N ARG A 774 1.02 -4.72 -11.59
CA ARG A 774 -0.04 -4.92 -10.58
C ARG A 774 -0.35 -6.40 -10.36
N ALA A 775 -0.51 -7.16 -11.43
CA ALA A 775 -0.71 -8.61 -11.35
C ALA A 775 0.49 -9.34 -10.70
N GLY A 776 1.69 -8.77 -10.79
CA GLY A 776 2.91 -9.21 -10.12
C GLY A 776 3.09 -8.69 -8.70
N GLY A 777 2.10 -7.99 -8.12
CA GLY A 777 2.14 -7.50 -6.73
C GLY A 777 2.89 -6.17 -6.54
N VAL A 778 3.09 -5.39 -7.61
CA VAL A 778 3.64 -4.02 -7.54
C VAL A 778 2.50 -3.03 -7.39
N HIS A 779 2.63 -2.08 -6.46
CA HIS A 779 1.66 -0.99 -6.33
C HIS A 779 1.99 0.15 -7.31
N VAL A 780 1.08 0.46 -8.22
CA VAL A 780 1.22 1.45 -9.31
C VAL A 780 0.37 2.67 -9.01
N SER A 781 0.97 3.86 -8.96
CA SER A 781 0.25 5.12 -8.77
C SER A 781 0.89 6.27 -9.53
N PHE A 782 0.15 7.36 -9.76
CA PHE A 782 0.62 8.50 -10.57
C PHE A 782 0.46 9.84 -9.84
N LEU A 783 1.34 10.80 -10.14
CA LEU A 783 1.16 12.20 -9.80
C LEU A 783 0.28 12.87 -10.86
N VAL A 784 -0.80 13.51 -10.43
CA VAL A 784 -1.71 14.25 -11.31
C VAL A 784 -1.56 15.74 -11.04
N HIS A 785 -1.04 16.46 -12.04
CA HIS A 785 -0.76 17.89 -11.93
C HIS A 785 -2.01 18.74 -12.12
N ASP A 786 -2.85 18.44 -13.10
CA ASP A 786 -4.13 19.11 -13.35
C ASP A 786 -5.00 18.30 -14.32
N LEU A 787 -6.25 18.74 -14.52
CA LEU A 787 -7.19 18.20 -15.51
C LEU A 787 -7.51 19.24 -16.62
N LEU A 788 -6.69 20.29 -16.76
CA LEU A 788 -6.98 21.45 -17.61
C LEU A 788 -7.12 21.13 -19.11
N PRO A 789 -6.32 20.21 -19.71
CA PRO A 789 -6.50 19.84 -21.12
C PRO A 789 -7.91 19.33 -21.42
N MET A 790 -8.55 18.69 -20.44
CA MET A 790 -9.92 18.19 -20.54
C MET A 790 -10.96 19.27 -20.22
N ARG A 791 -10.74 20.06 -19.16
CA ARG A 791 -11.73 21.06 -18.69
C ARG A 791 -11.78 22.32 -19.55
N THR A 792 -10.66 22.69 -20.15
CA THR A 792 -10.50 23.95 -20.90
C THR A 792 -9.75 23.73 -22.23
N PRO A 793 -10.24 22.82 -23.10
CA PRO A 793 -9.54 22.41 -24.31
C PRO A 793 -9.24 23.57 -25.28
N GLN A 794 -9.98 24.67 -25.21
CA GLN A 794 -9.76 25.89 -26.00
C GLN A 794 -8.39 26.55 -25.77
N TYR A 795 -7.72 26.26 -24.65
CA TYR A 795 -6.38 26.78 -24.34
C TYR A 795 -5.25 25.83 -24.74
N PHE A 796 -5.58 24.67 -25.31
CA PHE A 796 -4.62 23.63 -25.71
C PHE A 796 -4.74 23.34 -27.21
N GLY A 797 -3.76 22.61 -27.75
CA GLY A 797 -3.79 22.19 -29.15
C GLY A 797 -4.96 21.25 -29.47
N PRO A 798 -5.45 21.20 -30.72
CA PRO A 798 -6.50 20.26 -31.13
C PRO A 798 -6.16 18.81 -30.74
N GLY A 799 -7.12 18.09 -30.17
CA GLY A 799 -6.96 16.70 -29.72
C GLY A 799 -6.30 16.50 -28.34
N ALA A 800 -5.76 17.56 -27.72
CA ALA A 800 -5.10 17.45 -26.41
C ALA A 800 -6.03 16.92 -25.30
N GLY A 801 -7.30 17.32 -25.30
CA GLY A 801 -8.28 16.84 -24.31
C GLY A 801 -8.58 15.35 -24.44
N GLU A 802 -8.73 14.84 -25.67
CA GLU A 802 -9.00 13.41 -25.94
C GLU A 802 -7.81 12.52 -25.53
N ASP A 803 -6.59 12.94 -25.88
CA ASP A 803 -5.37 12.21 -25.49
C ASP A 803 -5.18 12.22 -23.97
N PHE A 804 -5.51 13.34 -23.31
CA PHE A 804 -5.44 13.45 -21.86
C PHE A 804 -6.49 12.59 -21.15
N GLU A 805 -7.71 12.50 -21.70
CA GLU A 805 -8.75 11.61 -21.18
C GLU A 805 -8.34 10.14 -21.28
N ARG A 806 -7.73 9.73 -22.40
CA ARG A 806 -7.18 8.37 -22.52
C ARG A 806 -6.10 8.11 -21.47
N TRP A 807 -5.22 9.09 -21.21
CA TRP A 807 -4.22 8.97 -20.16
C TRP A 807 -4.85 8.84 -18.77
N LEU A 808 -5.87 9.65 -18.47
CA LEU A 808 -6.61 9.56 -17.20
C LEU A 808 -7.27 8.18 -17.02
N ASN A 809 -7.75 7.54 -18.10
CA ASN A 809 -8.24 6.17 -18.04
C ASN A 809 -7.15 5.17 -17.61
N VAL A 810 -5.92 5.30 -18.12
CA VAL A 810 -4.78 4.47 -17.67
C VAL A 810 -4.46 4.74 -16.21
N VAL A 811 -4.46 6.01 -15.79
CA VAL A 811 -4.29 6.37 -14.38
C VAL A 811 -5.38 5.72 -13.54
N ALA A 812 -6.66 5.81 -13.95
CA ALA A 812 -7.80 5.24 -13.23
C ALA A 812 -7.79 3.70 -13.11
N GLU A 813 -7.10 3.01 -14.03
CA GLU A 813 -6.85 1.57 -13.96
C GLU A 813 -5.74 1.17 -12.95
N SER A 814 -5.00 2.13 -12.40
CA SER A 814 -3.93 1.88 -11.42
C SER A 814 -4.45 1.77 -9.98
N ASP A 815 -3.56 1.71 -8.98
CA ASP A 815 -3.94 1.60 -7.56
C ASP A 815 -4.31 2.97 -6.97
N GLY A 816 -3.84 4.08 -7.56
CA GLY A 816 -4.20 5.41 -7.09
C GLY A 816 -3.52 6.57 -7.81
N ALA A 817 -3.96 7.77 -7.48
CA ALA A 817 -3.31 9.01 -7.87
C ALA A 817 -3.12 9.93 -6.67
N ILE A 818 -2.02 10.67 -6.70
CA ILE A 818 -1.77 11.77 -5.79
C ILE A 818 -1.82 13.06 -6.62
N CYS A 819 -2.65 14.00 -6.21
CA CYS A 819 -2.80 15.27 -6.90
C CYS A 819 -1.92 16.35 -6.25
N VAL A 820 -1.45 17.31 -7.03
CA VAL A 820 -0.61 18.42 -6.49
C VAL A 820 -1.38 19.41 -5.61
N SER A 821 -2.70 19.33 -5.58
CA SER A 821 -3.60 20.15 -4.76
C SER A 821 -4.89 19.39 -4.44
N ARG A 822 -5.60 19.84 -3.40
CA ARG A 822 -6.92 19.32 -3.04
C ARG A 822 -7.93 19.61 -4.15
N THR A 823 -7.86 20.79 -4.76
CA THR A 823 -8.70 21.19 -5.91
C THR A 823 -8.57 20.16 -7.05
N VAL A 824 -7.34 19.75 -7.40
CA VAL A 824 -7.12 18.76 -8.45
C VAL A 824 -7.60 17.36 -8.03
N ALA A 825 -7.47 17.00 -6.75
CA ALA A 825 -8.02 15.75 -6.22
C ALA A 825 -9.56 15.70 -6.28
N GLU A 826 -10.23 16.81 -5.98
CA GLU A 826 -11.67 16.95 -6.10
C GLU A 826 -12.10 16.87 -7.57
N ASP A 827 -11.40 17.55 -8.47
CA ASP A 827 -11.64 17.48 -9.91
C ASP A 827 -11.50 16.06 -10.45
N LEU A 828 -10.44 15.34 -10.03
CA LEU A 828 -10.25 13.94 -10.41
C LEU A 828 -11.37 13.06 -9.85
N GLY A 829 -11.78 13.30 -8.60
CA GLY A 829 -12.88 12.58 -7.96
C GLY A 829 -14.21 12.76 -8.69
N LEU A 830 -14.52 13.99 -9.13
CA LEU A 830 -15.69 14.29 -9.95
C LEU A 830 -15.63 13.59 -11.31
N TRP A 831 -14.49 13.68 -12.00
CA TRP A 831 -14.30 13.00 -13.28
C TRP A 831 -14.50 11.48 -13.16
N MET A 832 -13.96 10.85 -12.11
CA MET A 832 -14.14 9.41 -11.85
C MET A 832 -15.59 9.04 -11.55
N PHE A 833 -16.32 9.92 -10.86
CA PHE A 833 -17.74 9.71 -10.56
C PHE A 833 -18.59 9.74 -11.83
N ASP A 834 -18.29 10.67 -12.73
CA ASP A 834 -19.05 10.86 -13.98
C ASP A 834 -18.76 9.77 -15.01
N THR A 835 -17.49 9.41 -15.20
CA THR A 835 -17.08 8.46 -16.24
C THR A 835 -17.19 6.99 -15.85
N ARG A 836 -17.18 6.68 -14.54
CA ARG A 836 -17.26 5.32 -13.97
C ARG A 836 -16.38 4.29 -14.71
N PRO A 837 -15.05 4.51 -14.78
CA PRO A 837 -14.16 3.59 -15.46
C PRO A 837 -14.25 2.18 -14.85
N ASP A 838 -14.34 1.16 -15.71
CA ASP A 838 -14.53 -0.24 -15.33
C ASP A 838 -13.26 -0.77 -14.62
N ARG A 839 -13.40 -1.23 -13.37
CA ARG A 839 -12.23 -1.60 -12.53
C ARG A 839 -12.52 -2.71 -11.53
N ALA A 840 -11.50 -3.54 -11.29
CA ALA A 840 -11.53 -4.64 -10.33
C ALA A 840 -11.12 -4.24 -8.90
N VAL A 841 -10.51 -3.06 -8.71
CA VAL A 841 -9.82 -2.66 -7.46
C VAL A 841 -10.17 -1.22 -7.06
N ARG A 842 -10.08 -0.89 -5.76
CA ARG A 842 -10.36 0.46 -5.25
C ARG A 842 -9.19 1.42 -5.51
N PHE A 843 -9.38 2.36 -6.43
CA PHE A 843 -8.46 3.48 -6.66
C PHE A 843 -8.46 4.47 -5.48
N LYS A 844 -7.29 4.84 -4.99
CA LYS A 844 -7.12 5.88 -3.96
C LYS A 844 -6.79 7.23 -4.60
N ILE A 845 -7.52 8.27 -4.23
CA ILE A 845 -7.16 9.67 -4.53
C ILE A 845 -6.61 10.29 -3.25
N ASP A 846 -5.43 10.89 -3.33
CA ASP A 846 -4.82 11.69 -2.26
C ASP A 846 -4.26 13.00 -2.85
N TRP A 847 -3.71 13.88 -2.02
CA TRP A 847 -3.07 15.11 -2.51
C TRP A 847 -1.86 15.52 -1.67
N SER A 848 -0.93 16.24 -2.28
CA SER A 848 0.26 16.82 -1.65
C SER A 848 0.67 18.11 -2.37
N HIS A 849 0.81 19.20 -1.62
CA HIS A 849 1.30 20.48 -2.16
C HIS A 849 2.76 20.37 -2.61
N ASN A 850 3.12 21.11 -3.66
CA ASN A 850 4.52 21.19 -4.12
C ASN A 850 5.36 22.07 -3.18
N GLY A 851 6.67 21.82 -3.17
CA GLY A 851 7.63 22.72 -2.52
C GLY A 851 8.03 23.89 -3.42
N ALA A 852 8.83 24.83 -2.89
CA ALA A 852 9.27 26.00 -3.67
C ALA A 852 10.66 26.56 -3.38
N ASP A 853 11.48 26.03 -2.47
CA ASP A 853 12.82 26.59 -2.25
C ASP A 853 13.68 26.49 -3.52
N ILE A 854 14.00 27.65 -4.10
CA ILE A 854 14.67 27.79 -5.40
C ILE A 854 16.17 27.42 -5.30
N ALA A 855 16.78 27.52 -4.11
CA ALA A 855 18.21 27.28 -3.86
C ALA A 855 18.76 25.87 -4.20
N ASN A 856 17.93 24.93 -4.65
CA ASN A 856 18.29 23.53 -4.95
C ASN A 856 18.24 23.14 -6.44
N SER A 857 17.89 24.05 -7.37
CA SER A 857 17.87 23.74 -8.81
C SER A 857 19.26 23.94 -9.44
N GLY A 858 20.01 22.85 -9.56
CA GLY A 858 21.44 22.81 -9.92
C GLY A 858 21.87 23.30 -11.32
N SER A 859 21.26 24.33 -11.91
CA SER A 859 21.76 24.98 -13.14
C SER A 859 22.00 26.48 -12.93
N SER A 860 23.18 26.87 -12.45
CA SER A 860 23.61 28.28 -12.48
C SER A 860 24.32 28.57 -13.80
N SER A 861 23.61 29.14 -14.77
CA SER A 861 24.24 29.74 -15.95
C SER A 861 24.79 31.16 -15.68
N GLY A 862 24.72 31.64 -14.43
CA GLY A 862 25.08 32.98 -14.01
C GLY A 862 24.08 34.05 -14.46
N LEU A 863 24.40 35.31 -14.16
CA LEU A 863 23.62 36.48 -14.59
C LEU A 863 24.04 36.94 -16.00
N PRO A 864 23.08 37.25 -16.89
CA PRO A 864 23.40 37.79 -18.21
C PRO A 864 23.98 39.22 -18.12
N PRO A 865 24.78 39.66 -19.11
CA PRO A 865 25.26 41.04 -19.18
C PRO A 865 24.08 42.03 -19.14
N GLY A 866 24.14 43.04 -18.28
CA GLY A 866 23.08 44.05 -18.09
C GLY A 866 21.98 43.67 -17.10
N ALA A 867 22.01 42.46 -16.49
CA ALA A 867 21.00 42.06 -15.49
C ALA A 867 20.90 43.03 -14.31
N SER A 868 22.04 43.51 -13.79
CA SER A 868 22.07 44.46 -12.67
C SER A 868 21.41 45.79 -13.01
N GLU A 869 21.61 46.30 -14.24
CA GLU A 869 21.00 47.55 -14.71
C GLU A 869 19.49 47.43 -14.81
N VAL A 870 18.99 46.30 -15.33
CA VAL A 870 17.55 46.01 -15.37
C VAL A 870 16.99 45.95 -13.95
N LEU A 871 17.63 45.20 -13.04
CA LEU A 871 17.15 45.08 -11.65
C LEU A 871 17.12 46.43 -10.92
N ASP A 872 18.13 47.29 -11.13
CA ASP A 872 18.15 48.64 -10.57
C ASP A 872 17.05 49.52 -11.16
N TRP A 873 16.75 49.36 -12.45
CA TRP A 873 15.63 50.04 -13.10
C TRP A 873 14.27 49.61 -12.51
N LEU A 874 14.09 48.30 -12.27
CA LEU A 874 12.87 47.77 -11.67
C LEU A 874 12.61 48.35 -10.27
N ARG A 875 13.66 48.64 -9.50
CA ARG A 875 13.54 49.22 -8.15
C ARG A 875 13.13 50.69 -8.13
N GLN A 876 13.23 51.41 -9.26
CA GLN A 876 12.92 52.85 -9.32
C GLN A 876 11.42 53.17 -9.36
N ARG A 877 10.58 52.18 -9.69
CA ARG A 877 9.12 52.32 -9.85
C ARG A 877 8.42 51.10 -9.26
N VAL A 878 7.11 51.22 -9.02
CA VAL A 878 6.33 50.04 -8.62
C VAL A 878 6.31 49.05 -9.79
N SER A 879 6.87 47.87 -9.56
CA SER A 879 7.07 46.83 -10.57
C SER A 879 6.21 45.60 -10.30
N PHE A 880 5.44 45.18 -11.31
CA PHE A 880 4.61 43.98 -11.27
C PHE A 880 5.26 42.84 -12.04
N LEU A 881 5.38 41.69 -11.39
CA LEU A 881 6.03 40.49 -11.92
C LEU A 881 4.99 39.45 -12.35
N MET A 882 5.16 38.87 -13.53
CA MET A 882 4.49 37.64 -13.95
C MET A 882 5.53 36.55 -14.18
N VAL A 883 5.30 35.35 -13.63
CA VAL A 883 6.21 34.21 -13.81
C VAL A 883 5.46 33.03 -14.40
N GLY A 884 5.92 32.55 -15.55
CA GLY A 884 5.37 31.37 -16.21
C GLY A 884 5.60 31.32 -17.72
N THR A 885 5.55 30.13 -18.28
CA THR A 885 5.58 29.93 -19.75
C THR A 885 4.44 30.70 -20.42
N LEU A 886 4.73 31.36 -21.54
CA LEU A 886 3.73 32.08 -22.32
C LEU A 886 2.77 31.07 -22.97
N GLU A 887 1.56 30.97 -22.43
CA GLU A 887 0.49 30.08 -22.88
C GLU A 887 -0.86 30.84 -22.82
N PRO A 888 -1.86 30.49 -23.67
CA PRO A 888 -3.15 31.18 -23.71
C PRO A 888 -3.87 31.26 -22.36
N ARG A 889 -3.79 30.20 -21.55
CA ARG A 889 -4.44 30.13 -20.23
C ARG A 889 -3.82 31.03 -19.17
N LYS A 890 -2.59 31.54 -19.36
CA LYS A 890 -1.82 32.25 -18.32
C LYS A 890 -2.16 33.73 -18.20
N GLY A 891 -3.01 34.26 -19.09
CA GLY A 891 -3.51 35.64 -18.99
C GLY A 891 -2.52 36.75 -19.37
N HIS A 892 -1.32 36.42 -19.88
CA HIS A 892 -0.29 37.40 -20.28
C HIS A 892 -0.82 38.48 -21.24
N GLN A 893 -1.66 38.09 -22.21
CA GLN A 893 -2.29 39.00 -23.15
C GLN A 893 -3.18 40.03 -22.43
N GLN A 894 -4.08 39.57 -21.55
CA GLN A 894 -4.99 40.44 -20.81
C GLN A 894 -4.24 41.38 -19.86
N VAL A 895 -3.16 40.90 -19.22
CA VAL A 895 -2.32 41.74 -18.36
C VAL A 895 -1.61 42.81 -19.19
N LEU A 896 -1.03 42.47 -20.34
CA LEU A 896 -0.40 43.47 -21.21
C LEU A 896 -1.42 44.52 -21.69
N ASP A 897 -2.61 44.09 -22.11
CA ASP A 897 -3.71 44.99 -22.51
C ASP A 897 -4.10 45.93 -21.36
N ALA A 898 -4.19 45.42 -20.12
CA ALA A 898 -4.50 46.23 -18.95
C ALA A 898 -3.40 47.26 -18.63
N PHE A 899 -2.12 46.90 -18.80
CA PHE A 899 -1.00 47.80 -18.54
C PHE A 899 -0.87 48.89 -19.61
N GLU A 900 -1.22 48.61 -20.87
CA GLU A 900 -1.35 49.65 -21.90
C GLU A 900 -2.37 50.72 -21.47
N LEU A 901 -3.55 50.31 -20.96
CA LEU A 901 -4.55 51.24 -20.43
C LEU A 901 -4.04 52.04 -19.22
N LEU A 902 -3.21 51.44 -18.37
CA LEU A 902 -2.60 52.13 -17.22
C LEU A 902 -1.60 53.19 -17.70
N TRP A 903 -0.71 52.83 -18.63
CA TRP A 903 0.29 53.74 -19.19
C TRP A 903 -0.35 54.89 -19.97
N ASP A 904 -1.40 54.62 -20.75
CA ASP A 904 -2.18 55.64 -21.45
C ASP A 904 -2.89 56.59 -20.49
N SER A 905 -3.29 56.10 -19.31
CA SER A 905 -3.87 56.92 -18.23
C SER A 905 -2.82 57.66 -17.38
N GLY A 906 -1.53 57.58 -17.74
CA GLY A 906 -0.44 58.29 -17.07
C GLY A 906 0.08 57.64 -15.79
N ILE A 907 -0.28 56.37 -15.52
CA ILE A 907 0.21 55.64 -14.35
C ILE A 907 1.61 55.09 -14.64
N ASP A 908 2.60 55.48 -13.83
CA ASP A 908 4.01 55.10 -14.01
C ASP A 908 4.36 53.83 -13.22
N VAL A 909 4.14 52.67 -13.83
CA VAL A 909 4.44 51.34 -13.27
C VAL A 909 5.14 50.45 -14.28
N ASN A 910 5.94 49.50 -13.80
CA ASN A 910 6.59 48.51 -14.67
C ASN A 910 5.79 47.20 -14.73
N LEU A 911 5.80 46.55 -15.91
CA LEU A 911 5.37 45.16 -16.10
C LEU A 911 6.59 44.30 -16.47
N VAL A 912 6.85 43.27 -15.68
CA VAL A 912 7.95 42.32 -15.87
C VAL A 912 7.36 40.94 -16.11
N VAL A 913 7.69 40.32 -17.23
CA VAL A 913 7.28 38.95 -17.56
C VAL A 913 8.51 38.06 -17.61
N VAL A 914 8.54 37.02 -16.77
CA VAL A 914 9.61 36.02 -16.74
C VAL A 914 9.04 34.69 -17.23
N GLY A 915 9.56 34.19 -18.35
CA GLY A 915 9.10 32.91 -18.89
C GLY A 915 9.49 32.67 -20.34
N LYS A 916 9.55 31.38 -20.70
CA LYS A 916 9.81 30.92 -22.07
C LYS A 916 8.55 30.98 -22.93
N VAL A 917 8.73 30.98 -24.24
CA VAL A 917 7.61 30.88 -25.20
C VAL A 917 7.01 29.47 -25.17
N GLY A 918 5.71 29.36 -24.90
CA GLY A 918 4.95 28.11 -24.98
C GLY A 918 4.21 27.97 -26.31
N TRP A 919 3.08 27.25 -26.30
CA TRP A 919 2.25 27.01 -27.49
C TRP A 919 1.28 28.16 -27.77
N MET A 920 0.80 28.25 -29.02
CA MET A 920 -0.26 29.19 -29.46
C MET A 920 0.00 30.65 -29.07
N SER A 921 1.27 31.04 -28.96
CA SER A 921 1.71 32.33 -28.41
C SER A 921 2.50 33.17 -29.41
N GLU A 922 2.50 32.80 -30.69
CA GLU A 922 3.30 33.46 -31.74
C GLU A 922 2.92 34.93 -31.90
N LYS A 923 1.61 35.23 -31.88
CA LYS A 923 1.08 36.61 -31.99
C LYS A 923 1.48 37.46 -30.78
N LEU A 924 1.29 36.93 -29.57
CA LEU A 924 1.65 37.61 -28.33
C LEU A 924 3.16 37.85 -28.25
N MET A 925 3.96 36.86 -28.62
CA MET A 925 5.43 36.96 -28.67
C MET A 925 5.88 38.05 -29.65
N ALA A 926 5.30 38.10 -30.86
CA ALA A 926 5.61 39.14 -31.83
C ALA A 926 5.25 40.54 -31.30
N ARG A 927 4.13 40.67 -30.58
CA ARG A 927 3.72 41.93 -29.95
C ARG A 927 4.67 42.33 -28.82
N MET A 928 4.98 41.43 -27.89
CA MET A 928 5.90 41.71 -26.78
C MET A 928 7.29 42.11 -27.27
N ARG A 929 7.78 41.52 -28.38
CA ARG A 929 9.09 41.87 -28.94
C ARG A 929 9.16 43.30 -29.46
N ASN A 930 8.08 43.78 -30.08
CA ASN A 930 8.01 45.06 -30.78
C ASN A 930 7.25 46.13 -29.97
N HIS A 931 7.01 45.90 -28.68
CA HIS A 931 6.18 46.76 -27.86
C HIS A 931 6.84 48.15 -27.64
N PRO A 932 6.12 49.29 -27.78
CA PRO A 932 6.69 50.64 -27.66
C PRO A 932 7.33 50.95 -26.30
N GLU A 933 6.82 50.33 -25.24
CA GLU A 933 7.28 50.46 -23.85
C GLU A 933 8.39 49.48 -23.45
N ARG A 934 8.84 48.64 -24.40
CA ARG A 934 9.90 47.67 -24.15
C ARG A 934 11.18 48.36 -23.66
N ASP A 935 11.81 47.77 -22.64
CA ASP A 935 13.04 48.24 -22.01
C ASP A 935 12.90 49.65 -21.38
N LYS A 936 11.67 50.14 -21.21
CA LYS A 936 11.32 51.40 -20.52
C LYS A 936 10.41 51.14 -19.32
N ARG A 937 9.23 50.57 -19.58
CA ARG A 937 8.20 50.20 -18.59
C ARG A 937 7.76 48.74 -18.73
N PHE A 938 8.11 48.10 -19.84
CA PHE A 938 7.82 46.69 -20.10
C PHE A 938 9.10 45.88 -20.28
N PHE A 939 9.26 44.82 -19.49
CA PHE A 939 10.43 43.94 -19.51
C PHE A 939 10.00 42.49 -19.71
N TRP A 940 10.47 41.86 -20.80
CA TRP A 940 10.27 40.42 -21.02
C TRP A 940 11.59 39.67 -20.89
N LEU A 941 11.74 38.99 -19.77
CA LEU A 941 12.91 38.21 -19.37
C LEU A 941 12.73 36.75 -19.82
N ASN A 942 13.09 36.48 -21.08
CA ASN A 942 12.90 35.18 -21.71
C ASN A 942 14.00 34.17 -21.33
N GLY A 943 13.62 33.08 -20.66
CA GLY A 943 14.52 31.94 -20.41
C GLY A 943 15.66 32.22 -19.43
N VAL A 944 15.43 33.05 -18.41
CA VAL A 944 16.42 33.39 -17.40
C VAL A 944 16.79 32.22 -16.48
N SER A 945 17.96 32.32 -15.84
CA SER A 945 18.39 31.39 -14.78
C SER A 945 17.55 31.55 -13.52
N ASP A 946 17.53 30.52 -12.67
CA ASP A 946 16.85 30.56 -11.37
C ASP A 946 17.44 31.66 -10.46
N GLU A 947 18.74 31.91 -10.54
CA GLU A 947 19.42 33.03 -9.85
C GLU A 947 18.86 34.40 -10.28
N TYR A 948 18.65 34.61 -11.59
CA TYR A 948 18.06 35.85 -12.06
C TYR A 948 16.57 35.95 -11.70
N LEU A 949 15.84 34.82 -11.67
CA LEU A 949 14.46 34.78 -11.21
C LEU A 949 14.33 35.18 -9.72
N GLU A 950 15.19 34.67 -8.82
CA GLU A 950 15.20 35.08 -7.40
C GLU A 950 15.45 36.58 -7.23
N LEU A 951 16.38 37.13 -8.01
CA LEU A 951 16.66 38.57 -8.00
C LEU A 951 15.48 39.38 -8.56
N ALA A 952 14.78 38.87 -9.57
CA ALA A 952 13.59 39.51 -10.11
C ALA A 952 12.45 39.54 -9.09
N TYR A 953 12.21 38.46 -8.34
CA TYR A 953 11.28 38.45 -7.21
C TYR A 953 11.64 39.52 -6.17
N SER A 954 12.93 39.68 -5.88
CA SER A 954 13.43 40.64 -4.89
C SER A 954 13.44 42.10 -5.39
N ALA A 955 13.40 42.33 -6.71
CA ALA A 955 13.42 43.66 -7.31
C ALA A 955 12.03 44.21 -7.65
N CYS A 956 11.00 43.37 -7.62
CA CYS A 956 9.62 43.77 -7.90
C CYS A 956 8.83 44.07 -6.62
N ASN A 957 7.62 44.63 -6.77
CA ASN A 957 6.75 45.03 -5.66
C ASN A 957 5.48 44.18 -5.54
N CYS A 958 5.06 43.50 -6.60
CA CYS A 958 3.91 42.61 -6.58
C CYS A 958 4.01 41.52 -7.64
N LEU A 959 3.62 40.29 -7.32
CA LEU A 959 3.34 39.25 -8.30
C LEU A 959 1.91 39.41 -8.84
N ILE A 960 1.70 39.31 -10.16
CA ILE A 960 0.38 39.16 -10.78
C ILE A 960 0.26 37.73 -11.34
N ALA A 961 -0.59 36.92 -10.72
CA ALA A 961 -0.97 35.59 -11.17
C ALA A 961 -2.34 35.61 -11.86
N ALA A 962 -2.38 35.82 -13.18
CA ALA A 962 -3.60 36.05 -13.95
C ALA A 962 -4.17 34.81 -14.65
N SER A 963 -3.64 33.62 -14.37
CA SER A 963 -4.02 32.35 -15.01
C SER A 963 -5.53 32.06 -14.88
N TYR A 964 -6.17 31.64 -15.97
CA TYR A 964 -7.55 31.16 -16.02
C TYR A 964 -7.72 29.75 -15.42
N GLY A 965 -6.63 28.99 -15.31
CA GLY A 965 -6.59 27.67 -14.67
C GLY A 965 -5.16 27.23 -14.36
N GLU A 966 -4.98 26.61 -13.19
CA GLU A 966 -3.71 26.05 -12.70
C GLU A 966 -3.94 24.76 -11.92
N GLY A 967 -2.92 23.91 -11.86
CA GLY A 967 -2.90 22.76 -10.95
C GLY A 967 -2.49 23.09 -9.52
N PHE A 968 -1.63 24.11 -9.35
CA PHE A 968 -1.11 24.52 -8.04
C PHE A 968 -0.76 26.01 -7.97
N GLY A 969 0.16 26.48 -8.83
CA GLY A 969 0.59 27.89 -8.86
C GLY A 969 1.89 28.16 -8.09
N LEU A 970 2.99 27.52 -8.50
CA LEU A 970 4.33 27.72 -7.90
C LEU A 970 4.74 29.19 -7.72
N PRO A 971 4.45 30.13 -8.65
CA PRO A 971 4.81 31.54 -8.45
C PRO A 971 4.25 32.18 -7.18
N LEU A 972 3.07 31.74 -6.72
CA LEU A 972 2.45 32.29 -5.49
C LEU A 972 3.32 31.98 -4.27
N ILE A 973 3.79 30.75 -4.13
CA ILE A 973 4.61 30.36 -2.99
C ILE A 973 6.04 30.88 -3.09
N GLU A 974 6.59 31.01 -4.30
CA GLU A 974 7.88 31.67 -4.53
C GLU A 974 7.81 33.15 -4.12
N SER A 975 6.74 33.86 -4.49
CA SER A 975 6.56 35.25 -4.06
C SER A 975 6.45 35.39 -2.53
N ALA A 976 5.82 34.43 -1.85
CA ALA A 976 5.76 34.40 -0.38
C ALA A 976 7.15 34.24 0.27
N GLN A 977 8.05 33.45 -0.32
CA GLN A 977 9.43 33.32 0.16
C GLN A 977 10.18 34.66 0.14
N HIS A 978 9.95 35.44 -0.90
CA HIS A 978 10.53 36.77 -1.07
C HIS A 978 9.73 37.88 -0.38
N ARG A 979 8.66 37.53 0.36
CA ARG A 979 7.72 38.48 0.99
C ARG A 979 7.11 39.48 0.00
N LEU A 980 7.01 39.07 -1.26
CA LEU A 980 6.44 39.85 -2.35
C LEU A 980 4.91 39.72 -2.30
N PRO A 981 4.14 40.82 -2.19
CA PRO A 981 2.68 40.79 -2.27
C PRO A 981 2.16 40.11 -3.55
N VAL A 982 0.96 39.56 -3.47
CA VAL A 982 0.36 38.78 -4.56
C VAL A 982 -0.99 39.36 -4.97
N MET A 983 -1.16 39.60 -6.27
CA MET A 983 -2.45 39.75 -6.94
C MET A 983 -2.75 38.47 -7.70
N ALA A 984 -3.82 37.77 -7.35
CA ALA A 984 -4.17 36.49 -7.95
C ALA A 984 -5.59 36.53 -8.53
N ARG A 985 -5.81 35.88 -9.68
CA ARG A 985 -7.17 35.65 -10.16
C ARG A 985 -7.95 34.82 -9.14
N ASP A 986 -9.22 35.12 -8.96
CA ASP A 986 -10.09 34.37 -8.05
C ASP A 986 -10.49 33.01 -8.63
N ILE A 987 -9.59 32.03 -8.50
CA ILE A 987 -9.81 30.62 -8.89
C ILE A 987 -9.59 29.68 -7.69
N PRO A 988 -10.25 28.51 -7.65
CA PRO A 988 -10.23 27.62 -6.48
C PRO A 988 -8.82 27.27 -5.97
N VAL A 989 -7.91 26.92 -6.88
CA VAL A 989 -6.53 26.55 -6.50
C VAL A 989 -5.72 27.72 -5.92
N PHE A 990 -5.93 28.95 -6.39
CA PHE A 990 -5.25 30.12 -5.81
C PHE A 990 -5.84 30.50 -4.44
N ARG A 991 -7.12 30.22 -4.20
CA ARG A 991 -7.73 30.31 -2.87
C ARG A 991 -7.17 29.25 -1.93
N GLU A 992 -6.97 28.03 -2.43
CA GLU A 992 -6.36 26.93 -1.68
C GLU A 992 -4.91 27.26 -1.26
N VAL A 993 -4.11 27.80 -2.18
CA VAL A 993 -2.68 28.03 -1.97
C VAL A 993 -2.38 29.33 -1.21
N ALA A 994 -3.01 30.45 -1.60
CA ALA A 994 -2.73 31.76 -0.97
C ALA A 994 -3.68 32.12 0.18
N GLY A 995 -4.84 31.47 0.32
CA GLY A 995 -5.79 31.74 1.41
C GLY A 995 -6.18 33.23 1.50
N PRO A 996 -6.02 33.90 2.65
CA PRO A 996 -6.28 35.35 2.79
C PRO A 996 -5.07 36.24 2.42
N HIS A 997 -3.95 35.67 1.97
CA HIS A 997 -2.66 36.37 1.81
C HIS A 997 -2.44 37.00 0.42
N ALA A 998 -3.47 37.01 -0.43
CA ALA A 998 -3.42 37.62 -1.75
C ALA A 998 -4.60 38.57 -1.98
N TYR A 999 -4.40 39.56 -2.86
CA TYR A 999 -5.47 40.37 -3.42
C TYR A 999 -6.12 39.62 -4.59
N TYR A 1000 -7.41 39.29 -4.47
CA TYR A 1000 -8.12 38.51 -5.48
C TYR A 1000 -8.89 39.39 -6.46
N PHE A 1001 -8.83 39.06 -7.75
CA PHE A 1001 -9.60 39.74 -8.80
C PHE A 1001 -10.33 38.75 -9.72
N SER A 1002 -11.48 39.17 -10.26
CA SER A 1002 -12.33 38.34 -11.15
C SER A 1002 -12.46 38.92 -12.57
N ALA A 1003 -11.51 39.76 -12.98
CA ALA A 1003 -11.56 40.52 -14.23
C ALA A 1003 -11.61 39.63 -15.50
N THR A 1004 -12.65 39.78 -16.32
CA THR A 1004 -12.75 39.13 -17.63
C THR A 1004 -12.25 40.00 -18.76
N GLU A 1005 -12.29 41.33 -18.60
CA GLU A 1005 -11.84 42.32 -19.57
C GLU A 1005 -10.60 43.10 -19.07
N PRO A 1006 -9.73 43.60 -19.97
CA PRO A 1006 -8.54 44.38 -19.61
C PRO A 1006 -8.82 45.61 -18.73
N GLU A 1007 -9.94 46.31 -18.95
CA GLU A 1007 -10.33 47.50 -18.19
C GLU A 1007 -10.60 47.18 -16.72
N GLN A 1008 -11.22 46.02 -16.45
CA GLN A 1008 -11.49 45.55 -15.09
C GLN A 1008 -10.18 45.17 -14.39
N LEU A 1009 -9.23 44.57 -15.11
CA LEU A 1009 -7.93 44.23 -14.56
C LEU A 1009 -7.09 45.49 -14.29
N ALA A 1010 -7.12 46.48 -15.20
CA ALA A 1010 -6.50 47.78 -14.99
C ALA A 1010 -7.08 48.46 -13.74
N GLN A 1011 -8.40 48.39 -13.53
CA GLN A 1011 -9.03 48.90 -12.31
C GLN A 1011 -8.56 48.14 -11.07
N ALA A 1012 -8.49 46.81 -11.10
CA ALA A 1012 -7.99 46.01 -9.98
C ALA A 1012 -6.54 46.36 -9.62
N VAL A 1013 -5.69 46.66 -10.61
CA VAL A 1013 -4.32 47.15 -10.38
C VAL A 1013 -4.32 48.54 -9.74
N ARG A 1014 -5.19 49.45 -10.16
CA ARG A 1014 -5.35 50.77 -9.49
C ARG A 1014 -5.80 50.62 -8.04
N ASP A 1015 -6.76 49.75 -7.78
CA ASP A 1015 -7.27 49.49 -6.43
C ASP A 1015 -6.16 48.91 -5.54
N TRP A 1016 -5.39 47.96 -6.08
CA TRP A 1016 -4.24 47.42 -5.38
C TRP A 1016 -3.16 48.48 -5.12
N LEU A 1017 -2.83 49.34 -6.10
CA LEU A 1017 -1.87 50.44 -5.93
C LEU A 1017 -2.30 51.41 -4.82
N ASN A 1018 -3.60 51.71 -4.72
CA ASN A 1018 -4.15 52.55 -3.66
C ASN A 1018 -4.00 51.90 -2.28
N LEU A 1019 -4.21 50.58 -2.17
CA LEU A 1019 -3.95 49.82 -0.95
C LEU A 1019 -2.46 49.75 -0.62
N TYR A 1020 -1.61 49.60 -1.65
CA TYR A 1020 -0.16 49.54 -1.51
C TYR A 1020 0.41 50.84 -0.94
N GLN A 1021 -0.01 51.99 -1.48
CA GLN A 1021 0.38 53.32 -0.99
C GLN A 1021 -0.06 53.58 0.47
N ARG A 1022 -1.11 52.91 0.95
CA ARG A 1022 -1.63 53.01 2.32
C ARG A 1022 -1.12 51.91 3.24
N GLU A 1023 -0.28 51.00 2.75
CA GLU A 1023 0.18 49.80 3.47
C GLU A 1023 -0.98 48.90 3.96
N GLN A 1024 -2.11 48.89 3.23
CA GLN A 1024 -3.34 48.13 3.55
C GLN A 1024 -3.55 46.93 2.62
N HIS A 1025 -2.59 46.62 1.76
CA HIS A 1025 -2.65 45.48 0.86
C HIS A 1025 -2.41 44.16 1.63
N PRO A 1026 -3.01 43.03 1.20
CA PRO A 1026 -2.71 41.73 1.78
C PRO A 1026 -1.21 41.39 1.66
N THR A 1027 -0.61 40.91 2.75
CA THR A 1027 0.81 40.53 2.78
C THR A 1027 0.99 39.02 2.63
N SER A 1028 2.06 38.61 1.94
CA SER A 1028 2.42 37.21 1.72
C SER A 1028 3.31 36.63 2.83
N GLU A 1029 3.74 37.44 3.82
CA GLU A 1029 4.69 37.02 4.87
C GLU A 1029 4.24 35.82 5.70
N LYS A 1030 2.93 35.68 5.91
CA LYS A 1030 2.33 34.58 6.68
C LYS A 1030 1.72 33.49 5.81
N MET A 1031 1.92 33.56 4.49
CA MET A 1031 1.39 32.56 3.56
C MET A 1031 2.09 31.22 3.79
N PRO A 1032 1.35 30.13 4.04
CA PRO A 1032 1.95 28.82 4.28
C PRO A 1032 2.53 28.25 2.99
N TRP A 1033 3.73 27.68 3.06
CA TRP A 1033 4.37 26.98 1.95
C TRP A 1033 5.28 25.87 2.48
N LEU A 1034 5.63 24.91 1.63
CA LEU A 1034 6.49 23.76 1.96
C LEU A 1034 7.86 23.89 1.29
N THR A 1035 8.92 23.44 1.96
CA THR A 1035 10.19 23.15 1.26
C THR A 1035 10.03 21.90 0.38
N TRP A 1036 10.89 21.73 -0.62
CA TRP A 1036 10.95 20.52 -1.44
C TRP A 1036 11.20 19.28 -0.60
N GLN A 1037 12.00 19.39 0.47
CA GLN A 1037 12.16 18.32 1.45
C GLN A 1037 10.82 17.93 2.09
N GLN A 1038 10.07 18.92 2.61
CA GLN A 1038 8.78 18.67 3.26
C GLN A 1038 7.76 18.10 2.27
N SER A 1039 7.65 18.69 1.08
CA SER A 1039 6.77 18.23 0.01
C SER A 1039 7.11 16.79 -0.44
N ALA A 1040 8.38 16.48 -0.66
CA ALA A 1040 8.83 15.14 -1.00
C ALA A 1040 8.56 14.13 0.12
N GLN A 1041 8.67 14.51 1.39
CA GLN A 1041 8.37 13.66 2.54
C GLN A 1041 6.87 13.38 2.65
N VAL A 1042 6.01 14.40 2.52
CA VAL A 1042 4.55 14.24 2.52
C VAL A 1042 4.12 13.34 1.36
N LEU A 1043 4.64 13.61 0.15
CA LEU A 1043 4.37 12.78 -1.03
C LEU A 1043 4.79 11.32 -0.80
N LEU A 1044 5.94 11.09 -0.17
CA LEU A 1044 6.42 9.75 0.17
C LEU A 1044 5.53 9.04 1.18
N GLN A 1045 5.05 9.72 2.23
CA GLN A 1045 4.08 9.18 3.20
C GLN A 1045 2.81 8.69 2.49
N LYS A 1046 2.27 9.51 1.58
CA LYS A 1046 1.10 9.16 0.76
C LYS A 1046 1.34 7.95 -0.13
N ILE A 1047 2.51 7.87 -0.78
CA ILE A 1047 2.92 6.73 -1.60
C ILE A 1047 3.05 5.46 -0.76
N MET A 1048 3.62 5.55 0.45
CA MET A 1048 3.88 4.39 1.30
C MET A 1048 2.63 3.91 2.05
N GLY A 1049 1.58 4.72 2.12
CA GLY A 1049 0.38 4.41 2.91
C GLY A 1049 0.63 4.47 4.41
N VAL A 1050 1.68 5.19 4.83
CA VAL A 1050 2.01 5.47 6.22
C VAL A 1050 1.39 6.82 6.53
N ASN A 1051 0.36 6.84 7.38
CA ASN A 1051 -0.19 8.08 7.92
C ASN A 1051 0.65 8.55 9.09
#